data_AF-A0AAN7XZJ0-F1
#
_entry.id   AF-A0AAN7XZJ0-F1
#
_cell.length_a   1.000
_cell.length_b   1.000
_cell.length_c   1.000
_cell.angle_alpha   90.00
_cell.angle_beta   90.00
_cell.angle_gamma   90.00
#
_symmetry.space_group_name_H-M   'P 1'
#
loop_
_entity.id
_entity.type
_entity.pdbx_description
1 polymer ?
#
loop_
_entity_poly.entity_id
_entity_poly.type
_entity_poly.pdbx_seq_one_letter_code
_entity_poly.pdbx_strand_id
1 'polypeptide(L)'
;MHRLELRGVLLLCCAAVCVSGMRREYFLRIEEVSWNYAPSGMNIIQNRTVEQDEEASIFLKKGPQRIGSTYKKAVYKQYTDSSYRTEVIKPDWMGFLGPLLMSEEGDTVIVHLKNIATRPYSIHPHGMNYSKGNEGARYPDGTGPELKLDDSVAPGAIFTYEWTLPETHSPTSDDSNCLTKFYHSHVNPPKDIYAGLIGPLIVCKRGTLDLHGDSSGDYLSALLFMVGDENLSWYLDENIRTHITSPAKDLKEDEDFIESNKMHGINGFLYGNLPGLTMCQGNKIHWHLIGLGNEVDMHSVHFHGQILTVQNHHTDTVSLFPASSTTAEMVADNPGHWLLSCGVNDHLTAGMQAIFEIKKCFPNVHKPQPHGELRPYFIAAEEEIWDYAPTPPTDSEAEQFVTRGRNRIGSRYKKVRYVEYTDNTFTTKMLRSPEEQHLGIMGPVLRAEEKDTINVVFKNKASRPYSIQPHGVQYSVEQSGTLYHNELEESHTAKKLRELKKEPRVVTPPPAALVRPGTIHTYEWTVPLGAGPVQGEADCLTYLYYSGVDPVKDTHSGLMGPLLICRPGSLKKGVQKNYNKEFHLMATTFDENLSWYLDENKRTVTGPVTVDEAFIESNKMHAINGFVYRNLPGLTMCKGDKVTWHVSGLGSESDIISLYFQGNRFIYRQNRRDTISVFPHISHTVTMEPDSMGQFEVVSATVNQYRAGMRANYTVQKCSFLQRQGEIMLHSKTYYIAAMEMDWNYSPNRTWEDEMFRGQENPAHVFLDQQGGFIGSSYKKVVYRQFTNKKFTQQVERTADMEHLGILGPMIHADVGDKVTVVFKNMASRAYSIHAHGVKTETPDVHLAQPGETHSYYWYVTKNTGPTTEQEQCTVSAYYSTADVTKDMYSGLIGPLVICQRSWSRSLGVLKEAEEFALLFLVFDENESWYLDENIRRHIRSPRTNLKDDETFIESNKMHAINGYMYANLNGLNMEVGDKVYWYLMGMGNDVDIHTAHWHGHSVEYKLGGGPHRTDVYELFPATFQTVKMHPQYPGTWLLHCHVTDHIKGGMEAMYTVTEKAKKKGIFG
;
A
#
# COMPACT_ATOMS: atom_id res chain seq x y z
N MET A 1 -26.08 -48.24 58.90
CA MET A 1 -25.51 -47.48 60.04
C MET A 1 -24.04 -47.89 60.12
N HIS A 2 -23.03 -47.24 59.54
CA HIS A 2 -22.67 -45.83 59.39
C HIS A 2 -22.44 -45.07 60.70
N ARG A 3 -21.15 -44.81 60.97
CA ARG A 3 -20.46 -43.79 61.79
C ARG A 3 -19.22 -44.47 62.40
N LEU A 4 -18.02 -43.89 62.46
CA LEU A 4 -17.65 -42.52 62.80
C LEU A 4 -16.17 -42.29 62.42
N GLU A 5 -15.80 -41.06 62.01
CA GLU A 5 -14.55 -40.31 62.33
C GLU A 5 -13.16 -40.90 61.98
N LEU A 6 -12.09 -40.16 61.67
CA LEU A 6 -11.77 -38.76 61.34
C LEU A 6 -10.26 -38.81 60.98
N ARG A 7 -9.80 -38.24 59.86
CA ARG A 7 -8.40 -37.76 59.72
C ARG A 7 -8.29 -36.82 58.52
N GLY A 8 -7.77 -35.64 58.79
CA GLY A 8 -7.86 -34.44 57.96
C GLY A 8 -7.08 -34.47 56.65
N VAL A 9 -7.60 -33.74 55.68
CA VAL A 9 -6.92 -33.32 54.46
C VAL A 9 -6.85 -31.80 54.48
N LEU A 10 -5.62 -31.30 54.36
CA LEU A 10 -5.24 -29.91 54.23
C LEU A 10 -5.97 -29.28 53.03
N LEU A 11 -6.79 -28.26 53.29
CA LEU A 11 -7.33 -27.37 52.26
C LEU A 11 -6.19 -26.49 51.73
N LEU A 12 -5.62 -26.87 50.60
CA LEU A 12 -4.95 -25.94 49.70
C LEU A 12 -6.04 -25.18 48.93
N CYS A 13 -6.35 -23.97 49.39
CA CYS A 13 -7.06 -22.97 48.62
C CYS A 13 -6.20 -22.57 47.42
N CYS A 14 -6.24 -23.35 46.34
CA CYS A 14 -6.03 -22.81 45.00
C CYS A 14 -7.27 -21.98 44.67
N ALA A 15 -7.26 -20.71 45.07
CA ALA A 15 -8.07 -19.72 44.38
C ALA A 15 -7.53 -19.67 42.94
N ALA A 16 -8.17 -20.43 42.06
CA ALA A 16 -8.11 -20.14 40.65
C ALA A 16 -8.67 -18.73 40.50
N VAL A 17 -7.79 -17.74 40.39
CA VAL A 17 -8.17 -16.42 39.93
C VAL A 17 -8.62 -16.62 38.49
N CYS A 18 -9.91 -16.89 38.30
CA CYS A 18 -10.57 -16.63 37.04
C CYS A 18 -10.52 -15.10 36.89
N VAL A 19 -9.44 -14.59 36.27
CA VAL A 19 -9.41 -13.21 35.80
C VAL A 19 -10.45 -13.13 34.68
N SER A 20 -11.67 -12.74 35.04
CA SER A 20 -12.69 -12.30 34.09
C SER A 20 -12.14 -11.10 33.32
N GLY A 21 -12.39 -11.01 32.02
CA GLY A 21 -12.03 -9.84 31.22
C GLY A 21 -12.56 -8.54 31.82
N MET A 22 -11.84 -7.43 31.62
CA MET A 22 -12.18 -6.14 32.21
C MET A 22 -13.25 -5.42 31.39
N ARG A 23 -14.14 -4.70 32.07
CA ARG A 23 -15.06 -3.75 31.44
C ARG A 23 -14.41 -2.36 31.44
N ARG A 24 -14.19 -1.78 30.26
CA ARG A 24 -13.60 -0.44 30.06
C ARG A 24 -14.67 0.52 29.54
N GLU A 25 -14.95 1.58 30.28
CA GLU A 25 -15.98 2.56 29.91
C GLU A 25 -15.36 3.87 29.42
N TYR A 26 -15.85 4.37 28.28
CA TYR A 26 -15.42 5.63 27.68
C TYR A 26 -16.64 6.53 27.42
N PHE A 27 -16.55 7.80 27.79
CA PHE A 27 -17.60 8.81 27.53
C PHE A 27 -17.11 9.75 26.44
N LEU A 28 -17.69 9.63 25.25
CA LEU A 28 -17.28 10.39 24.07
C LEU A 28 -18.35 11.40 23.67
N ARG A 29 -17.93 12.60 23.30
CA ARG A 29 -18.80 13.64 22.74
C ARG A 29 -18.31 14.04 21.36
N ILE A 30 -19.20 14.09 20.38
CA ILE A 30 -18.91 14.66 19.06
C ILE A 30 -19.17 16.16 19.10
N GLU A 31 -18.18 16.96 18.73
CA GLU A 31 -18.22 18.42 18.76
C GLU A 31 -17.70 19.05 17.49
N GLU A 32 -18.30 20.17 17.10
CA GLU A 32 -17.81 21.00 16.00
C GLU A 32 -16.76 21.99 16.51
N VAL A 33 -15.59 22.01 15.86
CA VAL A 33 -14.45 22.87 16.22
C VAL A 33 -13.94 23.61 14.99
N SER A 34 -13.25 24.74 15.22
CA SER A 34 -12.43 25.38 14.20
C SER A 34 -11.02 24.84 14.31
N TRP A 35 -10.57 24.14 13.28
CA TRP A 35 -9.26 23.51 13.18
C TRP A 35 -8.33 24.32 12.28
N ASN A 36 -7.12 24.62 12.75
CA ASN A 36 -6.09 25.30 11.97
C ASN A 36 -4.97 24.30 11.67
N TYR A 37 -4.74 24.00 10.39
CA TYR A 37 -3.74 23.06 9.91
C TYR A 37 -2.29 23.55 10.07
N ALA A 38 -2.08 24.86 10.23
CA ALA A 38 -0.76 25.45 10.44
C ALA A 38 -0.85 26.64 11.42
N PRO A 39 -1.03 26.37 12.73
CA PRO A 39 -1.22 27.40 13.74
C PRO A 39 -0.05 28.39 13.87
N SER A 40 1.17 28.02 13.48
CA SER A 40 2.31 28.93 13.51
C SER A 40 2.29 29.99 12.39
N GLY A 41 1.52 29.76 11.31
CA GLY A 41 1.58 30.57 10.09
C GLY A 41 2.91 30.44 9.32
N MET A 42 3.69 29.39 9.59
CA MET A 42 4.99 29.16 8.97
C MET A 42 5.13 27.72 8.45
N ASN A 43 5.95 27.57 7.41
CA ASN A 43 6.63 26.33 7.11
C ASN A 43 7.85 26.20 8.04
N ILE A 44 7.71 25.40 9.10
CA ILE A 44 8.74 25.21 10.13
C ILE A 44 9.93 24.43 9.56
N ILE A 45 9.69 23.54 8.59
CA ILE A 45 10.73 22.71 7.96
C ILE A 45 11.72 23.57 7.18
N GLN A 46 11.26 24.60 6.48
CA GLN A 46 12.13 25.52 5.72
C GLN A 46 12.40 26.85 6.43
N ASN A 47 11.77 27.09 7.58
CA ASN A 47 11.78 28.36 8.31
C ASN A 47 11.38 29.56 7.42
N ARG A 48 10.23 29.42 6.76
CA ARG A 48 9.64 30.45 5.90
C ARG A 48 8.21 30.74 6.35
N THR A 49 7.75 31.97 6.19
CA THR A 49 6.33 32.27 6.40
C THR A 49 5.51 31.72 5.25
N VAL A 50 4.24 31.41 5.48
CA VAL A 50 3.33 30.91 4.43
C VAL A 50 3.25 31.87 3.23
N GLU A 51 3.42 33.18 3.42
CA GLU A 51 3.39 34.15 2.33
C GLU A 51 4.65 34.14 1.45
N GLN A 52 5.79 33.68 1.98
CA GLN A 52 7.08 33.63 1.29
C GLN A 52 7.34 32.29 0.61
N ASP A 53 6.64 31.25 1.03
CA ASP A 53 6.79 29.89 0.57
C ASP A 53 5.73 29.60 -0.50
N GLU A 54 6.17 29.46 -1.76
CA GLU A 54 5.26 29.29 -2.91
C GLU A 54 4.38 28.05 -2.75
N GLU A 55 4.95 26.92 -2.30
CA GLU A 55 4.23 25.66 -2.09
C GLU A 55 3.24 25.78 -0.93
N ALA A 56 3.69 26.25 0.24
CA ALA A 56 2.81 26.39 1.40
C ALA A 56 1.68 27.41 1.17
N SER A 57 1.90 28.40 0.31
CA SER A 57 0.91 29.41 -0.02
C SER A 57 -0.30 28.86 -0.80
N ILE A 58 -0.14 27.74 -1.54
CA ILE A 58 -1.23 27.11 -2.28
C ILE A 58 -2.32 26.62 -1.31
N PHE A 59 -1.91 25.98 -0.21
CA PHE A 59 -2.81 25.34 0.75
C PHE A 59 -3.21 26.23 1.93
N LEU A 60 -2.28 27.03 2.45
CA LEU A 60 -2.48 27.71 3.75
C LEU A 60 -2.87 29.19 3.63
N LYS A 61 -2.61 29.83 2.48
CA LYS A 61 -2.84 31.27 2.31
C LYS A 61 -4.32 31.56 2.09
N LYS A 62 -4.88 32.41 2.95
CA LYS A 62 -6.24 32.94 2.74
C LYS A 62 -6.27 33.89 1.53
N GLY A 63 -7.28 33.75 0.69
CA GLY A 63 -7.45 34.58 -0.51
C GLY A 63 -8.91 34.92 -0.82
N PRO A 64 -9.18 35.73 -1.85
CA PRO A 64 -10.56 36.08 -2.24
C PRO A 64 -11.41 34.89 -2.66
N GLN A 65 -10.78 33.82 -3.16
CA GLN A 65 -11.40 32.58 -3.61
C GLN A 65 -10.77 31.35 -2.92
N ARG A 66 -10.11 31.53 -1.77
CA ARG A 66 -9.38 30.47 -1.04
C ARG A 66 -9.69 30.55 0.44
N ILE A 67 -9.99 29.41 1.08
CA ILE A 67 -10.37 29.34 2.49
C ILE A 67 -9.17 29.66 3.41
N GLY A 68 -7.99 29.12 3.07
CA GLY A 68 -6.75 29.24 3.84
C GLY A 68 -6.63 28.15 4.91
N SER A 69 -5.81 28.35 5.93
CA SER A 69 -5.42 27.26 6.85
C SER A 69 -6.46 26.76 7.86
N THR A 70 -7.65 27.37 7.94
CA THR A 70 -8.60 27.15 9.05
C THR A 70 -9.96 26.69 8.54
N TYR A 71 -10.42 25.53 9.01
CA TYR A 71 -11.67 24.88 8.59
C TYR A 71 -12.50 24.48 9.81
N LYS A 72 -13.82 24.48 9.67
CA LYS A 72 -14.74 23.85 10.61
C LYS A 72 -14.72 22.34 10.43
N LYS A 73 -14.59 21.60 11.52
CA LYS A 73 -14.48 20.14 11.60
C LYS A 73 -15.36 19.58 12.71
N ALA A 74 -15.67 18.29 12.67
CA ALA A 74 -16.26 17.52 13.76
C ALA A 74 -15.22 16.57 14.35
N VAL A 75 -15.09 16.53 15.68
CA VAL A 75 -14.09 15.71 16.38
C VAL A 75 -14.71 14.95 17.55
N TYR A 76 -14.13 13.79 17.87
CA TYR A 76 -14.42 13.08 19.12
C TYR A 76 -13.62 13.68 20.28
N LYS A 77 -14.29 13.94 21.40
CA LYS A 77 -13.65 14.33 22.66
C LYS A 77 -14.03 13.40 23.80
N GLN A 78 -13.10 13.13 24.70
CA GLN A 78 -13.33 12.27 25.86
C GLN A 78 -13.74 13.09 27.09
N TYR A 79 -14.62 12.52 27.90
CA TYR A 79 -15.08 13.06 29.17
C TYR A 79 -14.89 12.03 30.29
N THR A 80 -14.79 12.52 31.53
CA THR A 80 -14.54 11.66 32.70
C THR A 80 -15.71 10.74 33.05
N ASP A 81 -16.94 11.15 32.73
CA ASP A 81 -18.17 10.47 33.14
C ASP A 81 -19.39 10.92 32.31
N SER A 82 -20.54 10.34 32.62
CA SER A 82 -21.83 10.58 31.96
C SER A 82 -22.39 12.00 32.11
N SER A 83 -21.78 12.88 32.91
CA SER A 83 -22.16 14.29 32.99
C SER A 83 -21.68 15.11 31.79
N TYR A 84 -20.65 14.63 31.07
CA TYR A 84 -20.01 15.34 29.95
C TYR A 84 -19.57 16.77 30.29
N ARG A 85 -19.09 17.00 31.52
CA ARG A 85 -18.65 18.32 32.01
C ARG A 85 -17.13 18.51 32.00
N THR A 86 -16.39 17.48 32.39
CA THR A 86 -14.93 17.54 32.50
C THR A 86 -14.30 16.79 31.33
N GLU A 87 -13.68 17.54 30.42
CA GLU A 87 -12.94 16.98 29.28
C GLU A 87 -11.64 16.32 29.77
N VAL A 88 -11.33 15.14 29.24
CA VAL A 88 -10.03 14.48 29.42
C VAL A 88 -9.08 15.04 28.37
N ILE A 89 -8.06 15.77 28.84
CA ILE A 89 -7.10 16.44 27.97
C ILE A 89 -6.25 15.38 27.26
N LYS A 90 -6.29 15.40 25.93
CA LYS A 90 -5.43 14.57 25.08
C LYS A 90 -4.06 15.26 24.86
N PRO A 91 -2.96 14.50 24.77
CA PRO A 91 -1.67 15.00 24.29
C PRO A 91 -1.75 15.85 23.02
N ASP A 92 -0.95 16.91 22.95
CA ASP A 92 -0.97 17.88 21.84
C ASP A 92 -0.66 17.22 20.47
N TRP A 93 0.18 16.18 20.47
CA TRP A 93 0.53 15.45 19.25
C TRP A 93 -0.66 14.71 18.63
N MET A 94 -1.77 14.48 19.34
CA MET A 94 -2.96 13.85 18.74
C MET A 94 -3.70 14.75 17.75
N GLY A 95 -3.41 16.05 17.73
CA GLY A 95 -4.06 16.97 16.80
C GLY A 95 -5.59 16.91 16.85
N PHE A 96 -6.27 16.71 15.72
CA PHE A 96 -7.73 16.57 15.72
C PHE A 96 -8.23 15.15 16.06
N LEU A 97 -7.35 14.14 16.15
CA LEU A 97 -7.76 12.75 16.39
C LEU A 97 -8.63 12.61 17.63
N GLY A 98 -9.56 11.68 17.57
CA GLY A 98 -10.30 11.21 18.72
C GLY A 98 -9.39 10.65 19.83
N PRO A 99 -9.92 10.51 21.05
CA PRO A 99 -9.19 9.93 22.16
C PRO A 99 -8.72 8.50 21.88
N LEU A 100 -7.59 8.12 22.48
CA LEU A 100 -7.07 6.78 22.39
C LEU A 100 -7.95 5.78 23.16
N LEU A 101 -8.50 4.80 22.44
CA LEU A 101 -9.19 3.67 23.04
C LEU A 101 -8.24 2.46 23.09
N MET A 102 -8.28 1.71 24.18
CA MET A 102 -7.43 0.54 24.37
C MET A 102 -8.22 -0.63 24.97
N SER A 103 -7.90 -1.84 24.53
CA SER A 103 -8.50 -3.10 25.01
C SER A 103 -7.49 -4.25 24.97
N GLU A 104 -7.66 -5.22 25.87
CA GLU A 104 -6.94 -6.49 25.86
C GLU A 104 -7.85 -7.68 25.53
N GLU A 105 -7.26 -8.79 25.09
CA GLU A 105 -7.98 -10.04 24.84
C GLU A 105 -8.83 -10.48 26.06
N GLY A 106 -10.14 -10.48 25.87
CA GLY A 106 -11.17 -10.80 26.86
C GLY A 106 -11.94 -9.58 27.36
N ASP A 107 -11.46 -8.36 27.10
CA ASP A 107 -12.11 -7.14 27.56
C ASP A 107 -13.42 -6.83 26.83
N THR A 108 -14.27 -6.07 27.50
CA THR A 108 -15.46 -5.43 26.93
C THR A 108 -15.31 -3.92 27.00
N VAL A 109 -15.34 -3.27 25.85
CA VAL A 109 -15.28 -1.81 25.70
C VAL A 109 -16.69 -1.26 25.57
N ILE A 110 -17.07 -0.38 26.49
CA ILE A 110 -18.36 0.31 26.49
C ILE A 110 -18.12 1.77 26.13
N VAL A 111 -18.69 2.22 25.01
CA VAL A 111 -18.58 3.61 24.55
C VAL A 111 -19.93 4.31 24.66
N HIS A 112 -20.03 5.27 25.57
CA HIS A 112 -21.16 6.18 25.66
C HIS A 112 -20.93 7.38 24.75
N LEU A 113 -21.57 7.40 23.59
CA LEU A 113 -21.43 8.46 22.60
C LEU A 113 -22.57 9.46 22.74
N LYS A 114 -22.25 10.74 22.92
CA LYS A 114 -23.18 11.87 22.83
C LYS A 114 -22.88 12.70 21.60
N ASN A 115 -23.86 12.85 20.71
CA ASN A 115 -23.71 13.73 19.55
C ASN A 115 -24.24 15.13 19.88
N ILE A 116 -23.38 16.16 19.88
CA ILE A 116 -23.83 17.57 19.98
C ILE A 116 -23.53 18.39 18.72
N ALA A 117 -23.05 17.76 17.65
CA ALA A 117 -22.88 18.40 16.35
C ALA A 117 -24.24 18.69 15.70
N THR A 118 -24.25 19.42 14.59
CA THR A 118 -25.48 19.84 13.89
C THR A 118 -26.13 18.75 13.03
N ARG A 119 -25.51 17.58 12.94
CA ARG A 119 -25.88 16.50 12.02
C ARG A 119 -25.68 15.11 12.65
N PRO A 120 -26.38 14.07 12.18
CA PRO A 120 -26.22 12.72 12.69
C PRO A 120 -24.82 12.17 12.37
N TYR A 121 -24.27 11.41 13.32
CA TYR A 121 -22.98 10.74 13.23
C TYR A 121 -23.04 9.42 14.00
N SER A 122 -22.02 8.57 13.88
CA SER A 122 -21.91 7.30 14.60
C SER A 122 -20.50 7.06 15.12
N ILE A 123 -20.20 5.84 15.55
CA ILE A 123 -18.86 5.34 15.82
C ILE A 123 -18.80 3.85 15.49
N HIS A 124 -17.86 3.48 14.62
CA HIS A 124 -17.64 2.14 14.11
C HIS A 124 -16.21 1.72 14.40
N PRO A 125 -15.97 0.61 15.14
CA PRO A 125 -14.63 0.15 15.49
C PRO A 125 -14.06 -0.83 14.46
N HIS A 126 -12.77 -0.72 14.18
CA HIS A 126 -11.99 -1.75 13.48
C HIS A 126 -11.38 -2.73 14.49
N GLY A 127 -11.26 -4.00 14.10
CA GLY A 127 -10.58 -5.04 14.88
C GLY A 127 -11.29 -5.44 16.17
N MET A 128 -12.57 -5.12 16.32
CA MET A 128 -13.38 -5.48 17.50
C MET A 128 -14.56 -6.33 17.10
N ASN A 129 -15.05 -7.12 18.05
CA ASN A 129 -16.27 -7.88 17.87
C ASN A 129 -17.48 -7.12 18.43
N TYR A 130 -18.58 -7.11 17.69
CA TYR A 130 -19.82 -6.43 18.03
C TYR A 130 -21.05 -7.12 17.45
N SER A 131 -22.21 -6.90 18.05
CA SER A 131 -23.48 -7.31 17.44
C SER A 131 -23.95 -6.25 16.44
N LYS A 132 -24.92 -6.61 15.60
CA LYS A 132 -25.51 -5.70 14.60
C LYS A 132 -26.09 -4.40 15.17
N GLY A 133 -26.51 -4.38 16.43
CA GLY A 133 -26.97 -3.16 17.11
C GLY A 133 -25.88 -2.39 17.86
N ASN A 134 -24.60 -2.70 17.63
CA ASN A 134 -23.42 -2.05 18.22
C ASN A 134 -22.33 -1.79 17.18
N GLU A 135 -22.66 -1.87 15.90
CA GLU A 135 -21.72 -1.74 14.79
C GLU A 135 -21.45 -0.28 14.44
N GLY A 136 -22.49 0.57 14.51
CA GLY A 136 -22.38 1.98 14.20
C GLY A 136 -22.20 2.31 12.72
N ALA A 137 -22.66 1.45 11.82
CA ALA A 137 -22.54 1.65 10.37
C ALA A 137 -23.91 1.54 9.68
N ARG A 138 -24.30 2.60 8.97
CA ARG A 138 -25.59 2.65 8.28
C ARG A 138 -25.50 2.05 6.89
N TYR A 139 -26.16 0.90 6.68
CA TYR A 139 -26.38 0.30 5.35
C TYR A 139 -27.58 -0.67 5.33
N PRO A 140 -28.12 -1.05 4.16
CA PRO A 140 -29.21 -2.03 4.04
C PRO A 140 -28.74 -3.45 4.39
N ASP A 141 -28.97 -3.85 5.64
CA ASP A 141 -28.53 -5.13 6.21
C ASP A 141 -29.67 -6.06 6.64
N GLY A 142 -30.91 -5.65 6.37
CA GLY A 142 -32.12 -6.40 6.72
C GLY A 142 -32.47 -6.41 8.22
N THR A 143 -31.83 -5.60 9.05
CA THR A 143 -32.12 -5.53 10.48
C THR A 143 -33.36 -4.67 10.79
N GLY A 144 -34.02 -4.98 11.92
CA GLY A 144 -35.18 -4.22 12.40
C GLY A 144 -34.80 -2.86 13.01
N PRO A 145 -35.74 -1.92 13.17
CA PRO A 145 -35.48 -0.57 13.67
C PRO A 145 -34.77 -0.52 15.03
N GLU A 146 -34.95 -1.53 15.88
CA GLU A 146 -34.31 -1.65 17.19
C GLU A 146 -32.80 -1.88 17.12
N LEU A 147 -32.31 -2.52 16.05
CA LEU A 147 -30.89 -2.75 15.77
C LEU A 147 -30.30 -1.71 14.81
N LYS A 148 -31.01 -0.59 14.60
CA LYS A 148 -30.61 0.53 13.73
C LYS A 148 -30.33 1.82 14.50
N LEU A 149 -30.41 1.78 15.83
CA LEU A 149 -30.21 2.94 16.68
C LEU A 149 -28.73 3.33 16.81
N ASP A 150 -27.82 2.39 16.59
CA ASP A 150 -26.37 2.55 16.60
C ASP A 150 -25.85 3.14 15.29
N ASP A 151 -26.47 2.77 14.15
CA ASP A 151 -26.11 3.20 12.79
C ASP A 151 -26.00 4.72 12.62
N SER A 152 -26.79 5.49 13.37
CA SER A 152 -26.87 6.95 13.24
C SER A 152 -27.40 7.62 14.50
N VAL A 153 -26.51 8.21 15.29
CA VAL A 153 -26.85 8.97 16.50
C VAL A 153 -27.23 10.41 16.13
N ALA A 154 -28.50 10.76 16.31
CA ALA A 154 -29.03 12.08 15.99
C ALA A 154 -28.43 13.21 16.87
N PRO A 155 -28.43 14.48 16.41
CA PRO A 155 -28.06 15.63 17.23
C PRO A 155 -28.80 15.67 18.56
N GLY A 156 -28.05 15.84 19.66
CA GLY A 156 -28.55 15.86 21.04
C GLY A 156 -28.78 14.48 21.66
N ALA A 157 -28.72 13.40 20.88
CA ALA A 157 -28.95 12.03 21.36
C ALA A 157 -27.69 11.43 22.00
N ILE A 158 -27.91 10.36 22.77
CA ILE A 158 -26.87 9.53 23.39
C ILE A 158 -27.13 8.09 23.00
N PHE A 159 -26.09 7.38 22.59
CA PHE A 159 -26.12 5.95 22.35
C PHE A 159 -24.97 5.26 23.08
N THR A 160 -25.12 4.00 23.45
CA THR A 160 -24.08 3.22 24.13
C THR A 160 -23.73 2.00 23.27
N TYR A 161 -22.48 1.92 22.85
CA TYR A 161 -21.92 0.82 22.09
C TYR A 161 -21.22 -0.16 23.03
N GLU A 162 -21.38 -1.45 22.78
CA GLU A 162 -20.70 -2.54 23.48
C GLU A 162 -19.91 -3.39 22.51
N TRP A 163 -18.59 -3.39 22.69
CA TRP A 163 -17.64 -4.14 21.87
C TRP A 163 -16.85 -5.10 22.73
N THR A 164 -16.52 -6.27 22.20
CA THR A 164 -15.71 -7.28 22.88
C THR A 164 -14.46 -7.58 22.07
N LEU A 165 -13.37 -7.95 22.75
CA LEU A 165 -12.14 -8.36 22.09
C LEU A 165 -11.88 -9.86 22.33
N PRO A 166 -12.47 -10.76 21.53
CA PRO A 166 -12.20 -12.19 21.63
C PRO A 166 -10.82 -12.56 21.05
N GLU A 167 -10.34 -13.77 21.32
CA GLU A 167 -9.09 -14.32 20.79
C GLU A 167 -9.02 -14.23 19.25
N THR A 168 -10.14 -14.44 18.55
CA THR A 168 -10.24 -14.38 17.08
C THR A 168 -10.02 -13.00 16.48
N HIS A 169 -10.07 -11.94 17.28
CA HIS A 169 -9.82 -10.55 16.89
C HIS A 169 -8.53 -10.01 17.52
N SER A 170 -7.96 -10.75 18.47
CA SER A 170 -6.76 -10.35 19.20
C SER A 170 -5.49 -10.63 18.39
N PRO A 171 -4.37 -9.96 18.72
CA PRO A 171 -3.08 -10.21 18.07
C PRO A 171 -2.67 -11.69 18.18
N THR A 172 -2.10 -12.24 17.11
CA THR A 172 -1.59 -13.64 17.10
C THR A 172 -0.29 -13.80 17.90
N SER A 173 0.27 -15.01 17.93
CA SER A 173 1.60 -15.25 18.50
C SER A 173 2.70 -14.40 17.86
N ASP A 174 2.65 -14.22 16.54
CA ASP A 174 3.71 -13.59 15.74
C ASP A 174 3.48 -12.09 15.50
N ASP A 175 2.28 -11.60 15.83
CA ASP A 175 2.00 -10.17 15.93
C ASP A 175 2.71 -9.55 17.15
N SER A 176 2.90 -8.24 17.12
CA SER A 176 3.30 -7.45 18.29
C SER A 176 2.29 -7.61 19.44
N ASN A 177 2.69 -7.24 20.65
CA ASN A 177 1.80 -7.31 21.83
C ASN A 177 0.50 -6.54 21.61
N CYS A 178 0.57 -5.42 20.91
CA CYS A 178 -0.58 -4.60 20.55
C CYS A 178 -0.59 -4.30 19.05
N LEU A 179 -1.77 -4.36 18.46
CA LEU A 179 -2.03 -3.98 17.07
C LEU A 179 -2.74 -2.62 17.02
N THR A 180 -2.36 -1.84 16.03
CA THR A 180 -3.03 -0.57 15.71
C THR A 180 -4.32 -0.86 14.95
N LYS A 181 -5.40 -0.25 15.41
CA LYS A 181 -6.71 -0.16 14.77
C LYS A 181 -7.21 1.27 14.92
N PHE A 182 -8.41 1.53 14.43
CA PHE A 182 -9.04 2.84 14.57
C PHE A 182 -10.55 2.70 14.65
N TYR A 183 -11.21 3.81 14.93
CA TYR A 183 -12.65 3.91 14.89
C TYR A 183 -13.05 5.22 14.21
N HIS A 184 -14.16 5.22 13.50
CA HIS A 184 -14.64 6.41 12.79
C HIS A 184 -16.17 6.45 12.71
N SER A 185 -16.74 7.59 12.33
CA SER A 185 -18.18 7.66 12.03
C SER A 185 -18.43 7.02 10.65
N HIS A 186 -19.57 6.34 10.53
CA HIS A 186 -19.94 5.51 9.39
C HIS A 186 -21.39 5.73 8.96
N VAL A 187 -21.89 6.97 9.09
CA VAL A 187 -23.20 7.39 8.54
C VAL A 187 -23.05 7.71 7.06
N ASN A 188 -21.99 8.43 6.72
CA ASN A 188 -21.49 8.61 5.36
C ASN A 188 -19.95 8.61 5.45
N PRO A 189 -19.28 7.45 5.36
CA PRO A 189 -17.90 7.30 5.79
C PRO A 189 -16.94 8.30 5.15
N PRO A 190 -16.96 8.55 3.81
CA PRO A 190 -16.11 9.58 3.22
C PRO A 190 -16.32 10.95 3.87
N LYS A 191 -17.55 11.46 3.90
CA LYS A 191 -17.83 12.81 4.40
C LYS A 191 -17.57 12.93 5.90
N ASP A 192 -17.83 11.87 6.66
CA ASP A 192 -17.62 11.81 8.10
C ASP A 192 -16.13 11.84 8.47
N ILE A 193 -15.30 11.08 7.75
CA ILE A 193 -13.85 11.03 7.96
C ILE A 193 -13.21 12.37 7.60
N TYR A 194 -13.53 12.94 6.42
CA TYR A 194 -13.00 14.26 6.02
C TYR A 194 -13.49 15.40 6.92
N ALA A 195 -14.67 15.26 7.53
CA ALA A 195 -15.12 16.17 8.58
C ALA A 195 -14.25 16.11 9.85
N GLY A 196 -13.53 15.03 10.10
CA GLY A 196 -12.56 14.87 11.21
C GLY A 196 -12.88 13.76 12.21
N LEU A 197 -13.89 12.92 11.95
CA LEU A 197 -14.34 11.89 12.90
C LEU A 197 -13.57 10.58 12.77
N ILE A 198 -12.36 10.57 13.32
CA ILE A 198 -11.45 9.42 13.37
C ILE A 198 -10.71 9.42 14.70
N GLY A 199 -10.49 8.25 15.29
CA GLY A 199 -9.65 8.09 16.47
C GLY A 199 -8.93 6.73 16.52
N PRO A 200 -7.79 6.63 17.22
CA PRO A 200 -7.01 5.40 17.31
C PRO A 200 -7.63 4.42 18.32
N LEU A 201 -7.57 3.13 17.98
CA LEU A 201 -7.96 2.02 18.84
C LEU A 201 -6.81 1.01 18.89
N ILE A 202 -6.37 0.64 20.09
CA ILE A 202 -5.27 -0.31 20.26
C ILE A 202 -5.81 -1.59 20.89
N VAL A 203 -5.60 -2.71 20.20
CA VAL A 203 -6.02 -4.04 20.65
C VAL A 203 -4.79 -4.85 21.04
N CYS A 204 -4.78 -5.39 22.25
CA CYS A 204 -3.60 -5.99 22.86
C CYS A 204 -3.82 -7.45 23.26
N LYS A 205 -2.73 -8.21 23.36
CA LYS A 205 -2.70 -9.52 23.99
C LYS A 205 -3.08 -9.39 25.47
N ARG A 206 -3.56 -10.49 26.06
CA ARG A 206 -3.93 -10.50 27.49
C ARG A 206 -2.71 -10.22 28.38
N GLY A 207 -2.81 -9.23 29.24
CA GLY A 207 -1.84 -8.94 30.30
C GLY A 207 -0.64 -8.11 29.84
N THR A 208 -0.73 -7.41 28.71
CA THR A 208 0.32 -6.53 28.18
C THR A 208 -0.02 -5.05 28.32
N LEU A 209 -1.27 -4.68 28.54
CA LEU A 209 -1.73 -3.30 28.65
C LEU A 209 -1.69 -2.80 30.09
N ASP A 210 -1.15 -1.60 30.30
CA ASP A 210 -1.18 -0.88 31.56
C ASP A 210 -1.91 0.48 31.45
N LEU A 211 -1.70 1.39 32.39
CA LEU A 211 -2.30 2.73 32.38
C LEU A 211 -1.76 3.64 31.27
N HIS A 212 -0.58 3.36 30.75
CA HIS A 212 0.16 4.17 29.77
C HIS A 212 0.16 3.55 28.36
N GLY A 213 -0.27 2.30 28.21
CA GLY A 213 -0.37 1.62 26.92
C GLY A 213 0.20 0.21 26.99
N ASP A 214 0.88 -0.23 25.94
CA ASP A 214 1.67 -1.46 25.98
C ASP A 214 2.79 -1.30 27.01
N SER A 215 2.73 -2.09 28.08
CA SER A 215 3.69 -2.10 29.19
C SER A 215 5.14 -2.42 28.79
N SER A 216 5.36 -2.92 27.57
CA SER A 216 6.70 -3.13 27.02
C SER A 216 7.35 -1.86 26.48
N GLY A 217 6.59 -0.78 26.25
CA GLY A 217 7.09 0.50 25.78
C GLY A 217 7.07 1.58 26.86
N ASP A 218 7.93 2.58 26.71
CA ASP A 218 7.96 3.75 27.59
C ASP A 218 7.07 4.88 27.07
N TYR A 219 6.93 4.99 25.76
CA TYR A 219 6.12 5.99 25.08
C TYR A 219 5.21 5.35 24.04
N LEU A 220 4.04 5.96 23.88
CA LEU A 220 3.05 5.59 22.88
C LEU A 220 2.69 6.85 22.08
N SER A 221 2.69 6.75 20.76
CA SER A 221 2.28 7.83 19.87
C SER A 221 1.47 7.28 18.70
N ALA A 222 0.33 7.89 18.42
CA ALA A 222 -0.53 7.54 17.29
C ALA A 222 -0.48 8.64 16.23
N LEU A 223 -0.22 8.24 14.98
CA LEU A 223 -0.07 9.14 13.84
C LEU A 223 -0.98 8.68 12.70
N LEU A 224 -1.83 9.60 12.26
CA LEU A 224 -2.67 9.52 11.08
C LEU A 224 -2.00 10.28 9.94
N PHE A 225 -1.76 9.57 8.85
CA PHE A 225 -1.33 10.12 7.55
C PHE A 225 -2.55 10.15 6.64
N MET A 226 -2.92 11.35 6.21
CA MET A 226 -4.13 11.56 5.41
C MET A 226 -4.01 12.86 4.63
N VAL A 227 -4.37 12.82 3.36
CA VAL A 227 -4.72 13.99 2.55
C VAL A 227 -6.14 14.41 2.92
N GLY A 228 -6.26 15.36 3.85
CA GLY A 228 -7.56 15.85 4.33
C GLY A 228 -8.28 16.67 3.26
N ASP A 229 -9.09 16.01 2.42
CA ASP A 229 -9.91 16.64 1.39
C ASP A 229 -11.14 17.35 1.98
N GLU A 230 -11.00 18.65 2.24
CA GLU A 230 -12.10 19.47 2.75
C GLU A 230 -13.21 19.72 1.71
N ASN A 231 -13.00 19.39 0.43
CA ASN A 231 -14.06 19.44 -0.58
C ASN A 231 -15.13 18.37 -0.33
N LEU A 232 -14.74 17.25 0.29
CA LEU A 232 -15.63 16.16 0.66
C LEU A 232 -16.19 16.30 2.09
N SER A 233 -15.71 17.26 2.87
CA SER A 233 -16.20 17.53 4.22
C SER A 233 -17.65 18.03 4.22
N TRP A 234 -18.43 17.59 5.21
CA TRP A 234 -19.78 18.11 5.46
C TRP A 234 -19.85 19.64 5.63
N TYR A 235 -18.72 20.27 5.95
CA TYR A 235 -18.63 21.67 6.32
C TYR A 235 -18.11 22.58 5.21
N LEU A 236 -17.87 22.08 3.99
CA LEU A 236 -17.34 22.89 2.88
C LEU A 236 -18.14 24.19 2.66
N ASP A 237 -19.47 24.09 2.54
CA ASP A 237 -20.32 25.27 2.31
C ASP A 237 -20.29 26.29 3.45
N GLU A 238 -20.17 25.81 4.69
CA GLU A 238 -20.05 26.68 5.86
C GLU A 238 -18.67 27.35 5.90
N ASN A 239 -17.62 26.62 5.52
CA ASN A 239 -16.26 27.14 5.41
C ASN A 239 -16.16 28.20 4.29
N ILE A 240 -16.75 27.97 3.12
CA ILE A 240 -16.83 28.96 2.05
C ILE A 240 -17.56 30.22 2.56
N ARG A 241 -18.74 30.08 3.17
CA ARG A 241 -19.50 31.23 3.67
C ARG A 241 -18.77 32.01 4.77
N THR A 242 -17.99 31.33 5.59
CA THR A 242 -17.27 31.94 6.71
C THR A 242 -15.99 32.64 6.25
N HIS A 243 -15.27 32.06 5.30
CA HIS A 243 -13.94 32.51 4.92
C HIS A 243 -13.90 33.34 3.62
N ILE A 244 -14.87 33.15 2.71
CA ILE A 244 -14.94 33.76 1.38
C ILE A 244 -16.17 34.68 1.28
N THR A 245 -15.93 35.98 1.12
CA THR A 245 -17.01 37.00 1.11
C THR A 245 -17.82 37.03 -0.18
N SER A 246 -17.23 36.63 -1.31
CA SER A 246 -17.86 36.70 -2.63
C SER A 246 -17.35 35.56 -3.51
N PRO A 247 -17.85 34.32 -3.30
CA PRO A 247 -17.39 33.16 -4.04
C PRO A 247 -17.75 33.29 -5.52
N ALA A 248 -16.86 32.85 -6.40
CA ALA A 248 -17.16 32.66 -7.81
C ALA A 248 -18.32 31.66 -7.97
N LYS A 249 -19.06 31.77 -9.07
CA LYS A 249 -20.24 30.92 -9.30
C LYS A 249 -19.87 29.44 -9.39
N ASP A 250 -18.78 29.16 -10.09
CA ASP A 250 -18.30 27.81 -10.38
C ASP A 250 -17.01 27.52 -9.55
N LEU A 251 -16.98 28.02 -8.30
CA LEU A 251 -15.81 27.94 -7.42
C LEU A 251 -15.49 26.49 -7.03
N LYS A 252 -16.51 25.63 -6.89
CA LYS A 252 -16.31 24.25 -6.43
C LYS A 252 -15.79 23.33 -7.54
N GLU A 253 -15.88 23.79 -8.78
CA GLU A 253 -15.40 23.13 -10.00
C GLU A 253 -14.00 23.63 -10.41
N ASP A 254 -13.48 24.69 -9.78
CA ASP A 254 -12.14 25.22 -10.01
C ASP A 254 -11.08 24.27 -9.42
N GLU A 255 -10.27 23.65 -10.29
CA GLU A 255 -9.22 22.69 -9.88
C GLU A 255 -8.27 23.27 -8.83
N ASP A 256 -7.93 24.53 -9.02
CA ASP A 256 -7.09 25.36 -8.19
C ASP A 256 -7.66 25.54 -6.77
N PHE A 257 -9.00 25.68 -6.65
CA PHE A 257 -9.72 25.71 -5.37
C PHE A 257 -9.79 24.32 -4.74
N ILE A 258 -10.12 23.30 -5.53
CA ILE A 258 -10.17 21.91 -5.07
C ILE A 258 -8.83 21.51 -4.46
N GLU A 259 -7.73 21.77 -5.17
CA GLU A 259 -6.38 21.42 -4.74
C GLU A 259 -5.98 22.17 -3.46
N SER A 260 -6.32 23.46 -3.36
CA SER A 260 -6.02 24.25 -2.15
C SER A 260 -6.69 23.72 -0.88
N ASN A 261 -7.74 22.89 -1.01
CA ASN A 261 -8.49 22.29 0.08
C ASN A 261 -8.05 20.85 0.40
N LYS A 262 -7.04 20.31 -0.28
CA LYS A 262 -6.44 19.00 0.02
C LYS A 262 -5.29 19.15 1.00
N MET A 263 -5.57 18.89 2.27
CA MET A 263 -4.64 19.17 3.37
C MET A 263 -3.76 17.96 3.70
N HIS A 264 -2.56 17.91 3.14
CA HIS A 264 -1.60 16.80 3.26
C HIS A 264 -0.92 16.76 4.64
N GLY A 265 -1.62 16.24 5.65
CA GLY A 265 -1.24 16.42 7.05
C GLY A 265 -0.90 15.16 7.83
N ILE A 266 -0.18 15.35 8.93
CA ILE A 266 0.02 14.33 9.98
C ILE A 266 -0.81 14.77 11.20
N ASN A 267 -1.79 13.97 11.61
CA ASN A 267 -2.78 14.32 12.65
C ASN A 267 -3.51 15.66 12.42
N GLY A 268 -3.58 16.08 11.15
CA GLY A 268 -4.16 17.38 10.76
C GLY A 268 -3.22 18.57 10.80
N PHE A 269 -1.90 18.36 10.83
CA PHE A 269 -0.91 19.45 10.76
C PHE A 269 -0.01 19.33 9.54
N LEU A 270 0.27 20.48 8.92
CA LEU A 270 1.14 20.60 7.73
C LEU A 270 2.45 21.32 8.07
N TYR A 271 3.48 21.13 7.22
CA TYR A 271 4.74 21.85 7.20
C TYR A 271 5.45 21.96 8.56
N GLY A 272 5.51 20.86 9.31
CA GLY A 272 6.20 20.78 10.59
C GLY A 272 5.41 21.29 11.80
N ASN A 273 4.12 21.65 11.64
CA ASN A 273 3.32 22.26 12.71
C ASN A 273 2.85 21.27 13.81
N LEU A 274 3.08 19.97 13.66
CA LEU A 274 2.70 18.95 14.64
C LEU A 274 3.53 19.12 15.95
N PRO A 275 2.91 19.46 17.09
CA PRO A 275 3.64 19.67 18.34
C PRO A 275 3.76 18.38 19.17
N GLY A 276 4.58 18.42 20.23
CA GLY A 276 4.49 17.46 21.34
C GLY A 276 5.15 16.09 21.11
N LEU A 277 5.85 15.87 19.99
CA LEU A 277 6.63 14.65 19.75
C LEU A 277 8.02 14.76 20.39
N THR A 278 8.09 14.50 21.69
CA THR A 278 9.36 14.48 22.44
C THR A 278 9.53 13.14 23.14
N MET A 279 10.72 12.57 23.04
CA MET A 279 11.09 11.31 23.71
C MET A 279 12.51 11.36 24.24
N CYS A 280 12.85 10.36 25.05
CA CYS A 280 14.14 10.25 25.71
C CYS A 280 15.03 9.19 25.04
N GLN A 281 16.32 9.48 24.90
CA GLN A 281 17.29 8.52 24.36
C GLN A 281 17.31 7.23 25.19
N GLY A 282 17.28 6.09 24.50
CA GLY A 282 17.31 4.76 25.08
C GLY A 282 15.94 4.18 25.42
N ASN A 283 14.88 5.00 25.41
CA ASN A 283 13.52 4.53 25.64
C ASN A 283 12.96 3.80 24.41
N LYS A 284 12.04 2.87 24.66
CA LYS A 284 11.27 2.16 23.64
C LYS A 284 9.96 2.91 23.36
N ILE A 285 9.67 3.15 22.09
CA ILE A 285 8.51 3.89 21.61
C ILE A 285 7.69 2.97 20.73
N HIS A 286 6.39 2.94 20.99
CA HIS A 286 5.40 2.30 20.12
C HIS A 286 4.70 3.36 19.28
N TRP A 287 4.94 3.29 17.97
CA TRP A 287 4.29 4.12 16.97
C TRP A 287 3.10 3.37 16.38
N HIS A 288 1.92 3.93 16.57
CA HIS A 288 0.68 3.44 16.01
C HIS A 288 0.34 4.26 14.76
N LEU A 289 0.58 3.68 13.60
CA LEU A 289 0.49 4.37 12.31
C LEU A 289 -0.80 3.99 11.60
N ILE A 290 -1.53 4.99 11.10
CA ILE A 290 -2.82 4.83 10.41
C ILE A 290 -2.74 5.62 9.10
N GLY A 291 -3.08 4.99 7.97
CA GLY A 291 -3.33 5.67 6.70
C GLY A 291 -4.83 5.67 6.41
N LEU A 292 -5.39 6.79 5.95
CA LEU A 292 -6.78 6.92 5.51
C LEU A 292 -6.89 7.92 4.37
N GLY A 293 -7.94 7.81 3.55
CA GLY A 293 -8.26 8.80 2.54
C GLY A 293 -8.74 8.18 1.22
N ASN A 294 -8.10 8.56 0.11
CA ASN A 294 -8.52 8.22 -1.25
C ASN A 294 -7.39 7.56 -2.08
N GLU A 295 -7.56 7.47 -3.40
CA GLU A 295 -6.56 6.89 -4.33
C GLU A 295 -5.17 7.52 -4.21
N VAL A 296 -5.13 8.81 -3.89
CA VAL A 296 -3.91 9.59 -3.66
C VAL A 296 -3.20 9.26 -2.33
N ASP A 297 -3.88 8.61 -1.39
CA ASP A 297 -3.38 8.35 -0.04
C ASP A 297 -2.50 7.09 0.05
N MET A 298 -1.45 7.05 -0.78
CA MET A 298 -0.29 6.18 -0.59
C MET A 298 0.79 6.95 0.14
N HIS A 299 1.15 6.53 1.35
CA HIS A 299 2.11 7.22 2.20
C HIS A 299 3.35 6.36 2.44
N SER A 300 4.53 6.94 2.30
CA SER A 300 5.81 6.31 2.65
C SER A 300 6.46 7.03 3.81
N VAL A 301 6.10 6.66 5.03
CA VAL A 301 6.50 7.34 6.26
C VAL A 301 7.96 7.03 6.60
N HIS A 302 8.84 8.03 6.54
CA HIS A 302 10.26 7.92 6.83
C HIS A 302 10.63 8.59 8.16
N PHE A 303 11.22 7.80 9.07
CA PHE A 303 11.77 8.28 10.35
C PHE A 303 13.28 8.53 10.20
N HIS A 304 13.66 9.77 9.91
CA HIS A 304 15.06 10.08 9.60
C HIS A 304 15.98 9.77 10.79
N GLY A 305 17.11 9.11 10.52
CA GLY A 305 18.18 8.80 11.48
C GLY A 305 17.87 7.70 12.48
N GLN A 306 16.65 7.16 12.43
CA GLN A 306 16.16 6.12 13.35
C GLN A 306 15.93 4.81 12.60
N ILE A 307 15.89 3.72 13.36
CA ILE A 307 15.52 2.40 12.85
C ILE A 307 14.33 1.92 13.67
N LEU A 308 13.31 1.49 12.96
CA LEU A 308 12.11 0.88 13.48
C LEU A 308 12.18 -0.64 13.35
N THR A 309 11.28 -1.31 14.06
CA THR A 309 10.97 -2.72 13.89
C THR A 309 9.47 -2.85 13.64
N VAL A 310 9.10 -3.40 12.48
CA VAL A 310 7.70 -3.67 12.09
C VAL A 310 7.57 -5.15 11.75
N GLN A 311 6.64 -5.85 12.41
CA GLN A 311 6.46 -7.30 12.24
C GLN A 311 7.79 -8.07 12.37
N ASN A 312 8.62 -7.74 13.36
CA ASN A 312 9.97 -8.29 13.58
C ASN A 312 11.04 -7.97 12.52
N HIS A 313 10.77 -7.06 11.57
CA HIS A 313 11.74 -6.66 10.54
C HIS A 313 12.20 -5.22 10.75
N HIS A 314 13.49 -4.97 10.56
CA HIS A 314 14.05 -3.63 10.63
C HIS A 314 13.73 -2.82 9.38
N THR A 315 13.28 -1.58 9.60
CA THR A 315 12.99 -0.62 8.53
C THR A 315 13.05 0.78 9.11
N ASP A 316 13.26 1.79 8.28
CA ASP A 316 13.11 3.21 8.61
C ASP A 316 11.94 3.86 7.86
N THR A 317 11.43 3.18 6.84
CA THR A 317 10.28 3.57 6.03
C THR A 317 9.11 2.61 6.19
N VAL A 318 7.89 3.13 6.29
CA VAL A 318 6.65 2.35 6.41
C VAL A 318 5.63 2.82 5.38
N SER A 319 5.09 1.90 4.59
CA SER A 319 4.00 2.18 3.65
C SER A 319 2.64 2.15 4.35
N LEU A 320 1.80 3.15 4.12
CA LEU A 320 0.40 3.20 4.54
C LEU A 320 -0.51 3.56 3.36
N PHE A 321 -1.68 2.96 3.32
CA PHE A 321 -2.75 3.12 2.33
C PHE A 321 -4.09 3.42 3.04
N PRO A 322 -5.18 3.73 2.32
CA PRO A 322 -6.48 4.00 2.94
C PRO A 322 -6.97 2.84 3.82
N ALA A 323 -7.19 3.11 5.11
CA ALA A 323 -7.55 2.15 6.17
C ALA A 323 -6.49 1.09 6.52
N SER A 324 -5.28 1.22 6.00
CA SER A 324 -4.15 0.44 6.52
C SER A 324 -3.76 0.94 7.91
N SER A 325 -3.26 0.04 8.73
CA SER A 325 -2.70 0.39 10.03
C SER A 325 -1.61 -0.57 10.42
N THR A 326 -0.59 -0.06 11.11
CA THR A 326 0.54 -0.89 11.56
C THR A 326 1.15 -0.33 12.84
N THR A 327 1.73 -1.23 13.64
CA THR A 327 2.49 -0.88 14.84
C THR A 327 3.97 -0.98 14.53
N ALA A 328 4.72 0.10 14.76
CA ALA A 328 6.16 0.13 14.63
C ALA A 328 6.81 0.37 15.99
N GLU A 329 7.83 -0.42 16.32
CA GLU A 329 8.62 -0.24 17.53
C GLU A 329 9.90 0.52 17.21
N MET A 330 10.31 1.44 18.08
CA MET A 330 11.56 2.19 17.93
C MET A 330 12.29 2.26 19.27
N VAL A 331 13.62 2.17 19.27
CA VAL A 331 14.41 2.58 20.43
C VAL A 331 15.09 3.89 20.09
N ALA A 332 14.66 4.98 20.73
CA ALA A 332 15.15 6.32 20.40
C ALA A 332 16.67 6.41 20.59
N ASP A 333 17.37 6.84 19.55
CA ASP A 333 18.81 7.05 19.59
C ASP A 333 19.20 8.35 18.88
N ASN A 334 20.48 8.73 18.99
CA ASN A 334 21.02 9.95 18.37
C ASN A 334 20.23 11.22 18.76
N PRO A 335 20.51 11.82 19.93
CA PRO A 335 19.80 13.01 20.41
C PRO A 335 19.81 14.18 19.41
N GLY A 336 18.68 14.85 19.25
CA GLY A 336 18.50 15.95 18.32
C GLY A 336 17.05 16.11 17.84
N HIS A 337 16.84 17.06 16.92
CA HIS A 337 15.57 17.22 16.20
C HIS A 337 15.65 16.43 14.89
N TRP A 338 14.67 15.57 14.67
CA TRP A 338 14.62 14.65 13.55
C TRP A 338 13.38 14.92 12.69
N LEU A 339 13.57 14.81 11.38
CA LEU A 339 12.49 14.91 10.42
C LEU A 339 11.68 13.60 10.39
N LEU A 340 10.36 13.73 10.43
CA LEU A 340 9.39 12.71 10.07
C LEU A 340 8.69 13.19 8.81
N SER A 341 8.71 12.42 7.73
CA SER A 341 8.17 12.86 6.44
C SER A 341 7.50 11.72 5.67
N CYS A 342 6.49 12.03 4.88
CA CYS A 342 6.10 11.15 3.78
C CYS A 342 7.08 11.31 2.61
N GLY A 343 7.60 10.20 2.07
CA GLY A 343 8.55 10.16 0.96
C GLY A 343 7.89 10.18 -0.43
N VAL A 344 6.57 10.26 -0.51
CA VAL A 344 5.85 10.46 -1.78
C VAL A 344 6.00 11.91 -2.19
N ASN A 345 6.44 12.14 -3.44
CA ASN A 345 6.88 13.47 -3.90
C ASN A 345 5.85 14.58 -3.66
N ASP A 346 4.60 14.38 -4.11
CA ASP A 346 3.57 15.43 -4.02
C ASP A 346 3.13 15.66 -2.56
N HIS A 347 3.10 14.61 -1.73
CA HIS A 347 2.78 14.74 -0.31
C HIS A 347 3.88 15.47 0.46
N LEU A 348 5.14 15.23 0.09
CA LEU A 348 6.30 15.87 0.70
C LEU A 348 6.29 17.38 0.42
N THR A 349 6.06 17.79 -0.83
CA THR A 349 6.00 19.21 -1.23
C THR A 349 4.74 19.91 -0.70
N ALA A 350 3.61 19.19 -0.62
CA ALA A 350 2.37 19.69 -0.01
C ALA A 350 2.40 19.73 1.53
N GLY A 351 3.52 19.35 2.16
CA GLY A 351 3.79 19.65 3.57
C GLY A 351 3.52 18.51 4.55
N MET A 352 3.45 17.26 4.11
CA MET A 352 3.28 16.11 4.99
C MET A 352 4.57 15.77 5.75
N GLN A 353 4.92 16.64 6.68
CA GLN A 353 6.18 16.64 7.43
C GLN A 353 5.96 17.09 8.87
N ALA A 354 6.71 16.48 9.79
CA ALA A 354 6.75 16.80 11.21
C ALA A 354 8.18 16.74 11.76
N ILE A 355 8.40 17.31 12.94
CA ILE A 355 9.67 17.21 13.67
C ILE A 355 9.41 16.48 14.99
N PHE A 356 10.25 15.51 15.32
CA PHE A 356 10.29 14.90 16.65
C PHE A 356 11.64 15.14 17.33
N GLU A 357 11.64 15.24 18.65
CA GLU A 357 12.81 15.58 19.45
C GLU A 357 13.23 14.39 20.33
N ILE A 358 14.51 14.00 20.22
CA ILE A 358 15.13 13.00 21.11
C ILE A 358 16.06 13.72 22.09
N LYS A 359 15.72 13.65 23.39
CA LYS A 359 16.48 14.29 24.48
C LYS A 359 17.43 13.33 25.18
N LYS A 360 18.52 13.88 25.71
CA LYS A 360 19.36 13.20 26.71
C LYS A 360 18.67 13.27 28.07
N CYS A 361 18.08 12.16 28.51
CA CYS A 361 17.38 12.07 29.79
C CYS A 361 18.22 11.28 30.81
N PHE A 362 18.00 11.55 32.11
CA PHE A 362 18.71 10.87 33.18
C PHE A 362 17.97 9.58 33.61
N PRO A 363 18.67 8.44 33.77
CA PRO A 363 20.11 8.22 33.62
C PRO A 363 20.54 8.16 32.15
N ASN A 364 21.70 8.76 31.82
CA ASN A 364 22.22 8.73 30.46
C ASN A 364 22.59 7.30 30.04
N VAL A 365 21.83 6.74 29.10
CA VAL A 365 22.13 5.45 28.49
C VAL A 365 23.18 5.67 27.39
N HIS A 366 24.45 5.41 27.68
CA HIS A 366 25.46 5.30 26.62
C HIS A 366 25.37 3.89 26.02
N LYS A 367 24.88 3.78 24.78
CA LYS A 367 25.06 2.56 24.00
C LYS A 367 26.50 2.52 23.48
N PRO A 368 27.24 1.41 23.64
CA PRO A 368 28.53 1.24 22.98
C PRO A 368 28.31 1.30 21.46
N GLN A 369 29.11 2.11 20.76
CA GLN A 369 29.07 2.12 19.30
C GLN A 369 29.44 0.72 18.78
N PRO A 370 28.76 0.24 17.72
CA PRO A 370 29.09 -1.05 17.14
C PRO A 370 30.56 -1.08 16.67
N HIS A 371 31.32 -2.08 17.09
CA HIS A 371 32.69 -2.32 16.60
C HIS A 371 32.64 -3.36 15.46
N GLY A 372 32.39 -2.91 14.23
CA GLY A 372 32.50 -3.69 13.00
C GLY A 372 33.63 -3.21 12.09
N GLU A 373 33.60 -3.63 10.83
CA GLU A 373 34.55 -3.19 9.81
C GLU A 373 34.18 -1.78 9.30
N LEU A 374 35.19 -0.95 9.02
CA LEU A 374 35.00 0.32 8.32
C LEU A 374 34.92 0.04 6.81
N ARG A 375 33.82 0.43 6.17
CA ARG A 375 33.56 0.25 4.73
C ARG A 375 33.72 1.60 4.00
N PRO A 376 34.91 1.90 3.44
CA PRO A 376 35.12 3.15 2.72
C PRO A 376 34.59 3.09 1.28
N TYR A 377 33.87 4.14 0.87
CA TYR A 377 33.37 4.36 -0.49
C TYR A 377 33.75 5.75 -0.97
N PHE A 378 34.16 5.87 -2.23
CA PHE A 378 34.49 7.17 -2.85
C PHE A 378 33.51 7.43 -3.99
N ILE A 379 32.56 8.33 -3.76
CA ILE A 379 31.45 8.59 -4.69
C ILE A 379 31.50 10.03 -5.17
N ALA A 380 31.24 10.27 -6.45
CA ALA A 380 31.04 11.60 -6.98
C ALA A 380 29.70 11.74 -7.70
N ALA A 381 29.06 12.91 -7.59
CA ALA A 381 27.94 13.28 -8.46
C ALA A 381 28.49 13.90 -9.75
N GLU A 382 28.14 13.33 -10.90
CA GLU A 382 28.60 13.77 -12.22
C GLU A 382 27.45 13.91 -13.21
N GLU A 383 27.50 14.96 -14.03
CA GLU A 383 26.53 15.20 -15.09
C GLU A 383 26.87 14.37 -16.35
N GLU A 384 25.87 13.73 -16.94
CA GLU A 384 26.00 12.96 -18.18
C GLU A 384 24.73 13.05 -19.04
N ILE A 385 24.82 12.69 -20.32
CA ILE A 385 23.65 12.49 -21.16
C ILE A 385 23.22 11.03 -21.02
N TRP A 386 22.02 10.82 -20.49
CA TRP A 386 21.38 9.54 -20.34
C TRP A 386 20.42 9.28 -21.51
N ASP A 387 20.46 8.06 -22.07
CA ASP A 387 19.56 7.62 -23.14
C ASP A 387 18.67 6.50 -22.59
N TYR A 388 17.38 6.79 -22.38
CA TYR A 388 16.42 5.84 -21.83
C TYR A 388 16.13 4.66 -22.78
N ALA A 389 16.32 4.86 -24.08
CA ALA A 389 16.08 3.85 -25.11
C ALA A 389 17.20 3.85 -26.16
N PRO A 390 18.40 3.32 -25.83
CA PRO A 390 19.52 3.27 -26.76
C PRO A 390 19.21 2.50 -28.05
N THR A 391 18.32 1.51 -27.96
CA THR A 391 17.73 0.81 -29.12
C THR A 391 16.31 1.31 -29.33
N PRO A 392 15.97 1.83 -30.53
CA PRO A 392 14.62 2.29 -30.83
C PRO A 392 13.58 1.17 -30.63
N PRO A 393 12.54 1.40 -29.82
CA PRO A 393 11.46 0.45 -29.63
C PRO A 393 10.57 0.35 -30.88
N THR A 394 9.92 -0.80 -31.04
CA THR A 394 8.99 -1.06 -32.15
C THR A 394 7.53 -0.77 -31.79
N ASP A 395 7.24 -0.55 -30.51
CA ASP A 395 5.91 -0.29 -29.98
C ASP A 395 5.43 1.11 -30.40
N SER A 396 4.19 1.21 -30.89
CA SER A 396 3.62 2.50 -31.33
C SER A 396 3.47 3.50 -30.18
N GLU A 397 3.14 3.02 -28.98
CA GLU A 397 3.00 3.86 -27.78
C GLU A 397 4.33 4.53 -27.39
N ALA A 398 5.46 3.89 -27.72
CA ALA A 398 6.78 4.43 -27.42
C ALA A 398 7.07 5.74 -28.18
N GLU A 399 6.40 6.01 -29.31
CA GLU A 399 6.56 7.25 -30.07
C GLU A 399 6.26 8.51 -29.23
N GLN A 400 5.40 8.39 -28.22
CA GLN A 400 5.09 9.49 -27.30
C GLN A 400 6.30 9.92 -26.48
N PHE A 401 7.08 8.95 -26.00
CA PHE A 401 8.13 9.16 -24.99
C PHE A 401 9.54 9.24 -25.61
N VAL A 402 9.87 8.35 -26.55
CA VAL A 402 11.27 8.21 -27.01
C VAL A 402 11.58 9.00 -28.29
N THR A 403 10.56 9.37 -29.07
CA THR A 403 10.75 10.03 -30.37
C THR A 403 10.92 11.53 -30.22
N ARG A 404 12.03 12.04 -30.76
CA ARG A 404 12.29 13.49 -30.81
C ARG A 404 11.38 14.17 -31.82
N GLY A 405 10.74 15.26 -31.40
CA GLY A 405 9.76 16.01 -32.20
C GLY A 405 10.02 17.52 -32.22
N ARG A 406 9.09 18.28 -32.81
CA ARG A 406 9.15 19.76 -32.80
C ARG A 406 8.95 20.36 -31.41
N ASN A 407 8.19 19.68 -30.55
CA ASN A 407 7.91 20.03 -29.16
C ASN A 407 8.12 18.82 -28.22
N ARG A 408 9.11 17.96 -28.51
CA ARG A 408 9.43 16.77 -27.70
C ARG A 408 10.94 16.55 -27.64
N ILE A 409 11.47 16.31 -26.44
CA ILE A 409 12.91 16.10 -26.21
C ILE A 409 13.36 14.74 -26.78
N GLY A 410 12.54 13.68 -26.58
CA GLY A 410 12.82 12.31 -27.02
C GLY A 410 13.49 11.49 -25.91
N SER A 411 14.33 10.51 -26.25
CA SER A 411 14.90 9.58 -25.26
C SER A 411 16.13 10.06 -24.49
N ARG A 412 16.72 11.22 -24.85
CA ARG A 412 18.03 11.66 -24.35
C ARG A 412 17.94 12.90 -23.48
N TYR A 413 18.35 12.77 -22.23
CA TYR A 413 18.31 13.84 -21.23
C TYR A 413 19.67 14.03 -20.59
N LYS A 414 20.05 15.28 -20.33
CA LYS A 414 21.11 15.61 -19.38
C LYS A 414 20.59 15.28 -17.98
N LYS A 415 21.37 14.48 -17.25
CA LYS A 415 21.08 13.98 -15.90
C LYS A 415 22.33 14.09 -15.03
N VAL A 416 22.20 13.78 -13.75
CA VAL A 416 23.32 13.62 -12.82
C VAL A 416 23.30 12.23 -12.20
N ARG A 417 24.47 11.60 -12.02
CA ARG A 417 24.60 10.24 -11.51
C ARG A 417 25.66 10.14 -10.41
N TYR A 418 25.44 9.24 -9.45
CA TYR A 418 26.50 8.78 -8.55
C TYR A 418 27.48 7.85 -9.27
N VAL A 419 28.77 8.16 -9.19
CA VAL A 419 29.86 7.41 -9.83
C VAL A 419 30.90 7.05 -8.78
N GLU A 420 31.28 5.78 -8.74
CA GLU A 420 32.30 5.27 -7.82
C GLU A 420 33.73 5.49 -8.33
N TYR A 421 34.64 5.74 -7.41
CA TYR A 421 36.06 5.97 -7.61
C TYR A 421 36.90 5.05 -6.73
N THR A 422 38.14 4.81 -7.13
CA THR A 422 39.05 3.92 -6.39
C THR A 422 39.55 4.50 -5.08
N ASP A 423 39.59 5.84 -4.96
CA ASP A 423 40.15 6.56 -3.81
C ASP A 423 39.67 8.03 -3.76
N ASN A 424 40.12 8.75 -2.73
CA ASN A 424 39.77 10.15 -2.46
C ASN A 424 40.39 11.19 -3.41
N THR A 425 41.19 10.78 -4.40
CA THR A 425 41.72 11.69 -5.43
C THR A 425 40.67 11.97 -6.51
N PHE A 426 39.71 11.07 -6.67
CA PHE A 426 38.66 11.12 -7.69
C PHE A 426 39.19 11.25 -9.13
N THR A 427 40.33 10.61 -9.42
CA THR A 427 40.93 10.56 -10.77
C THR A 427 40.52 9.32 -11.56
N THR A 428 40.45 8.16 -10.90
CA THR A 428 40.20 6.86 -11.55
C THR A 428 38.83 6.33 -11.18
N LYS A 429 37.91 6.32 -12.16
CA LYS A 429 36.57 5.74 -11.99
C LYS A 429 36.67 4.22 -11.78
N MET A 430 35.87 3.69 -10.88
CA MET A 430 35.66 2.26 -10.76
C MET A 430 34.76 1.80 -11.92
N LEU A 431 35.27 0.92 -12.77
CA LEU A 431 34.52 0.40 -13.90
C LEU A 431 33.56 -0.69 -13.43
N ARG A 432 32.30 -0.59 -13.82
CA ARG A 432 31.29 -1.63 -13.55
C ARG A 432 31.68 -2.95 -14.20
N SER A 433 31.50 -4.04 -13.47
CA SER A 433 31.69 -5.38 -14.01
C SER A 433 30.59 -5.74 -15.02
N PRO A 434 30.76 -6.81 -15.82
CA PRO A 434 29.68 -7.34 -16.66
C PRO A 434 28.43 -7.73 -15.85
N GLU A 435 28.59 -8.17 -14.59
CA GLU A 435 27.45 -8.47 -13.72
C GLU A 435 26.69 -7.20 -13.30
N GLU A 436 27.36 -6.05 -13.22
CA GLU A 436 26.78 -4.76 -12.79
C GLU A 436 26.21 -3.93 -13.95
N GLN A 437 26.24 -4.44 -15.18
CA GLN A 437 25.73 -3.72 -16.35
C GLN A 437 24.24 -3.34 -16.19
N HIS A 438 23.48 -4.18 -15.47
CA HIS A 438 22.07 -3.95 -15.19
C HIS A 438 21.81 -2.74 -14.28
N LEU A 439 22.78 -2.22 -13.53
CA LEU A 439 22.56 -1.09 -12.62
C LEU A 439 22.09 0.19 -13.33
N GLY A 440 22.37 0.31 -14.63
CA GLY A 440 21.89 1.42 -15.45
C GLY A 440 22.20 2.79 -14.85
N ILE A 441 21.18 3.60 -14.62
CA ILE A 441 21.35 4.96 -14.06
C ILE A 441 21.68 4.96 -12.57
N MET A 442 21.51 3.86 -11.82
CA MET A 442 21.75 3.87 -10.38
C MET A 442 23.21 4.11 -10.01
N GLY A 443 23.44 4.63 -8.80
CA GLY A 443 24.76 4.68 -8.19
C GLY A 443 25.37 3.30 -7.91
N PRO A 444 26.63 3.24 -7.42
CA PRO A 444 27.23 1.99 -6.95
C PRO A 444 26.44 1.35 -5.81
N VAL A 445 26.57 0.03 -5.66
CA VAL A 445 25.91 -0.71 -4.59
C VAL A 445 26.75 -0.61 -3.30
N LEU A 446 26.21 0.10 -2.30
CA LEU A 446 26.81 0.17 -0.98
C LEU A 446 26.46 -1.08 -0.18
N ARG A 447 27.40 -1.64 0.59
CA ARG A 447 27.19 -2.88 1.32
C ARG A 447 27.85 -2.82 2.70
N ALA A 448 27.15 -3.32 3.69
CA ALA A 448 27.66 -3.42 5.05
C ALA A 448 27.06 -4.63 5.76
N GLU A 449 27.82 -5.21 6.69
CA GLU A 449 27.27 -6.18 7.63
C GLU A 449 26.79 -5.48 8.90
N GLU A 450 25.98 -6.16 9.71
CA GLU A 450 25.63 -5.67 11.04
C GLU A 450 26.89 -5.28 11.84
N LYS A 451 26.82 -4.14 12.54
CA LYS A 451 27.90 -3.49 13.29
C LYS A 451 28.96 -2.79 12.46
N ASP A 452 28.98 -2.93 11.14
CA ASP A 452 29.91 -2.19 10.30
C ASP A 452 29.62 -0.68 10.35
N THR A 453 30.63 0.12 9.99
CA THR A 453 30.50 1.56 9.77
C THR A 453 30.75 1.85 8.30
N ILE A 454 29.77 2.49 7.65
CA ILE A 454 29.87 2.92 6.25
C ILE A 454 30.44 4.33 6.24
N ASN A 455 31.54 4.51 5.50
CA ASN A 455 32.17 5.80 5.31
C ASN A 455 32.11 6.20 3.84
N VAL A 456 31.30 7.20 3.50
CA VAL A 456 31.16 7.67 2.11
C VAL A 456 31.85 9.02 1.94
N VAL A 457 32.99 9.02 1.26
CA VAL A 457 33.67 10.25 0.83
C VAL A 457 33.01 10.71 -0.47
N PHE A 458 32.18 11.75 -0.37
CA PHE A 458 31.43 12.30 -1.48
C PHE A 458 32.08 13.56 -2.05
N LYS A 459 32.36 13.57 -3.36
CA LYS A 459 32.79 14.75 -4.10
C LYS A 459 31.72 15.23 -5.05
N ASN A 460 31.25 16.46 -4.88
CA ASN A 460 30.31 17.02 -5.83
C ASN A 460 31.05 17.59 -7.04
N LYS A 461 30.98 16.92 -8.20
CA LYS A 461 31.54 17.39 -9.48
C LYS A 461 30.48 18.02 -10.39
N ALA A 462 29.22 18.05 -9.97
CA ALA A 462 28.12 18.65 -10.73
C ALA A 462 28.05 20.17 -10.52
N SER A 463 27.18 20.84 -11.30
CA SER A 463 26.99 22.29 -11.28
C SER A 463 26.15 22.80 -10.11
N ARG A 464 25.49 21.91 -9.37
CA ARG A 464 24.55 22.23 -8.28
C ARG A 464 24.93 21.58 -6.97
N PRO A 465 24.51 22.13 -5.81
CA PRO A 465 24.69 21.44 -4.53
C PRO A 465 23.85 20.17 -4.48
N TYR A 466 24.44 19.10 -3.95
CA TYR A 466 23.82 17.78 -3.76
C TYR A 466 24.29 17.20 -2.42
N SER A 467 23.68 16.11 -1.97
CA SER A 467 24.04 15.42 -0.73
C SER A 467 23.94 13.90 -0.90
N ILE A 468 24.14 13.12 0.16
CA ILE A 468 23.81 11.70 0.21
C ILE A 468 23.06 11.41 1.51
N GLN A 469 21.82 10.96 1.37
CA GLN A 469 20.90 10.58 2.44
C GLN A 469 20.62 9.07 2.32
N PRO A 470 21.01 8.26 3.32
CA PRO A 470 20.75 6.82 3.29
C PRO A 470 19.40 6.46 3.94
N HIS A 471 18.90 5.30 3.56
CA HIS A 471 17.89 4.54 4.31
C HIS A 471 18.54 3.36 5.07
N GLY A 472 17.85 2.85 6.10
CA GLY A 472 18.20 1.59 6.79
C GLY A 472 19.47 1.62 7.66
N VAL A 473 20.05 2.80 7.92
CA VAL A 473 21.23 2.99 8.77
C VAL A 473 21.03 4.15 9.76
N GLN A 474 21.81 4.14 10.84
CA GLN A 474 21.81 5.21 11.84
C GLN A 474 22.94 6.20 11.58
N TYR A 475 22.69 7.48 11.87
CA TYR A 475 23.64 8.56 11.72
C TYR A 475 23.29 9.71 12.69
N SER A 476 24.24 10.61 12.97
CA SER A 476 23.98 11.79 13.80
C SER A 476 23.30 12.89 12.99
N VAL A 477 22.67 13.86 13.65
CA VAL A 477 21.99 14.97 12.97
C VAL A 477 22.93 15.74 12.04
N GLU A 478 24.21 15.89 12.41
CA GLU A 478 25.23 16.56 11.60
C GLU A 478 25.56 15.81 10.30
N GLN A 479 25.27 14.51 10.27
CA GLN A 479 25.50 13.59 9.13
C GLN A 479 24.26 13.40 8.26
N SER A 480 23.14 14.07 8.58
CA SER A 480 21.93 14.01 7.75
C SER A 480 22.18 14.66 6.39
N GLY A 481 21.85 13.93 5.33
CA GLY A 481 21.92 14.41 3.95
C GLY A 481 20.70 15.24 3.54
N THR A 482 19.65 15.29 4.36
CA THR A 482 18.42 16.01 4.05
C THR A 482 18.49 17.46 4.48
N LEU A 483 18.14 18.40 3.59
CA LEU A 483 18.10 19.81 3.90
C LEU A 483 16.78 20.19 4.59
N TYR A 484 16.85 20.50 5.89
CA TYR A 484 15.75 21.08 6.65
C TYR A 484 16.30 22.00 7.76
N HIS A 485 15.42 22.86 8.28
CA HIS A 485 15.73 23.75 9.37
C HIS A 485 15.98 22.95 10.65
N ASN A 486 17.21 22.98 11.14
CA ASN A 486 17.60 22.28 12.35
C ASN A 486 18.52 23.15 13.20
N GLU A 487 18.29 23.13 14.51
CA GLU A 487 19.10 23.84 15.49
C GLU A 487 20.04 22.86 16.22
N LEU A 488 21.27 22.71 15.72
CA LEU A 488 22.29 21.84 16.34
C LEU A 488 22.56 22.21 17.81
N GLU A 489 22.62 21.23 18.71
CA GLU A 489 22.92 21.45 20.14
C GLU A 489 24.26 22.19 20.31
N GLU A 490 24.22 23.38 20.93
CA GLU A 490 25.43 24.07 21.34
C GLU A 490 25.93 23.50 22.67
N SER A 491 27.25 23.27 22.80
CA SER A 491 27.84 22.96 24.10
C SER A 491 27.47 24.04 25.13
N HIS A 492 27.29 23.67 26.40
CA HIS A 492 26.96 24.63 27.47
C HIS A 492 27.90 25.86 27.47
N THR A 493 29.18 25.65 27.20
CA THR A 493 30.18 26.72 27.09
C THR A 493 29.92 27.64 25.89
N ALA A 494 29.64 27.07 24.71
CA ALA A 494 29.32 27.84 23.50
C ALA A 494 28.01 28.63 23.66
N LYS A 495 26.97 27.99 24.19
CA LYS A 495 25.68 28.63 24.50
C LYS A 495 25.86 29.83 25.43
N LYS A 496 26.58 29.63 26.53
CA LYS A 496 26.84 30.68 27.52
C LYS A 496 27.69 31.82 26.94
N LEU A 497 28.69 31.50 26.11
CA LEU A 497 29.51 32.50 25.40
C LEU A 497 28.69 33.33 24.41
N ARG A 498 27.81 32.70 23.63
CA ARG A 498 26.90 33.37 22.70
C ARG A 498 25.92 34.28 23.43
N GLU A 499 25.26 33.76 24.47
CA GLU A 499 24.33 34.53 25.32
C GLU A 499 25.03 35.73 25.97
N LEU A 500 26.26 35.54 26.47
CA LEU A 500 27.10 36.62 27.01
C LEU A 500 27.47 37.67 25.96
N LYS A 501 27.74 37.25 24.72
CA LYS A 501 28.07 38.14 23.60
C LYS A 501 26.85 38.77 22.91
N LYS A 502 25.63 38.39 23.30
CA LYS A 502 24.37 38.76 22.62
C LYS A 502 24.40 38.46 21.12
N GLU A 503 25.11 37.41 20.73
CA GLU A 503 25.17 36.96 19.35
C GLU A 503 23.88 36.19 19.02
N PRO A 504 23.23 36.43 17.87
CA PRO A 504 22.11 35.59 17.43
C PRO A 504 22.60 34.16 17.18
N ARG A 505 21.77 33.16 17.48
CA ARG A 505 22.07 31.77 17.13
C ARG A 505 22.16 31.67 15.60
N VAL A 506 23.31 31.24 15.10
CA VAL A 506 23.48 30.99 13.67
C VAL A 506 22.85 29.64 13.38
N VAL A 507 21.65 29.66 12.79
CA VAL A 507 21.02 28.44 12.27
C VAL A 507 21.60 28.19 10.89
N THR A 508 22.56 27.28 10.80
CA THR A 508 23.13 26.81 9.53
C THR A 508 22.68 25.38 9.28
N PRO A 509 22.22 25.06 8.05
CA PRO A 509 21.96 23.67 7.70
C PRO A 509 23.23 22.82 7.92
N PRO A 510 23.10 21.55 8.30
CA PRO A 510 24.25 20.67 8.47
C PRO A 510 25.13 20.67 7.21
N PRO A 511 26.47 20.69 7.32
CA PRO A 511 27.36 20.63 6.16
C PRO A 511 27.11 19.41 5.26
N ALA A 512 26.65 18.30 5.85
CA ALA A 512 26.24 17.08 5.16
C ALA A 512 25.01 17.28 4.25
N ALA A 513 24.08 18.15 4.64
CA ALA A 513 22.84 18.38 3.92
C ALA A 513 23.00 19.28 2.67
N LEU A 514 24.18 19.89 2.45
CA LEU A 514 24.40 20.81 1.34
C LEU A 514 25.85 20.83 0.87
N VAL A 515 26.27 19.80 0.12
CA VAL A 515 27.63 19.70 -0.42
C VAL A 515 27.71 20.51 -1.72
N ARG A 516 28.42 21.65 -1.67
CA ARG A 516 28.52 22.59 -2.79
C ARG A 516 29.34 22.04 -3.96
N PRO A 517 29.12 22.53 -5.20
CA PRO A 517 29.95 22.20 -6.35
C PRO A 517 31.46 22.33 -6.06
N GLY A 518 32.22 21.31 -6.45
CA GLY A 518 33.67 21.25 -6.27
C GLY A 518 34.15 20.88 -4.87
N THR A 519 33.26 20.74 -3.89
CA THR A 519 33.62 20.42 -2.50
C THR A 519 33.50 18.91 -2.20
N ILE A 520 34.10 18.51 -1.08
CA ILE A 520 34.09 17.13 -0.59
C ILE A 520 33.48 17.12 0.82
N HIS A 521 32.63 16.14 1.08
CA HIS A 521 32.13 15.82 2.42
C HIS A 521 32.30 14.33 2.69
N THR A 522 32.45 13.94 3.95
CA THR A 522 32.59 12.54 4.34
C THR A 522 31.45 12.20 5.29
N TYR A 523 30.58 11.29 4.84
CA TYR A 523 29.48 10.77 5.64
C TYR A 523 29.92 9.56 6.44
N GLU A 524 29.43 9.45 7.67
CA GLU A 524 29.62 8.29 8.54
C GLU A 524 28.27 7.74 9.01
N TRP A 525 27.99 6.49 8.67
CA TRP A 525 26.76 5.79 9.05
C TRP A 525 27.08 4.49 9.76
N THR A 526 26.30 4.16 10.78
CA THR A 526 26.48 2.93 11.57
C THR A 526 25.33 1.96 11.32
N VAL A 527 25.65 0.68 11.17
CA VAL A 527 24.66 -0.38 11.07
C VAL A 527 24.40 -0.96 12.46
N PRO A 528 23.21 -0.77 13.05
CA PRO A 528 22.95 -1.26 14.39
C PRO A 528 22.99 -2.80 14.45
N LEU A 529 23.25 -3.33 15.65
CA LEU A 529 23.14 -4.76 15.90
C LEU A 529 21.69 -5.22 15.71
N GLY A 530 21.49 -6.32 14.99
CA GLY A 530 20.15 -6.85 14.69
C GLY A 530 19.53 -6.26 13.43
N ALA A 531 20.09 -5.19 12.85
CA ALA A 531 19.55 -4.52 11.65
C ALA A 531 19.59 -5.38 10.38
N GLY A 532 20.21 -6.56 10.43
CA GLY A 532 20.23 -7.50 9.34
C GLY A 532 18.91 -8.26 9.18
N PRO A 533 18.77 -9.06 8.12
CA PRO A 533 17.56 -9.84 7.86
C PRO A 533 17.27 -10.90 8.93
N VAL A 534 15.98 -11.11 9.21
CA VAL A 534 15.47 -12.11 10.15
C VAL A 534 15.85 -13.54 9.73
N GLN A 535 16.06 -14.45 10.67
CA GLN A 535 16.43 -15.83 10.37
C GLN A 535 15.46 -16.52 9.38
N GLY A 536 15.99 -17.20 8.36
CA GLY A 536 15.21 -17.89 7.34
C GLY A 536 14.98 -17.07 6.06
N GLU A 537 15.28 -15.77 6.07
CA GLU A 537 15.19 -14.89 4.90
C GLU A 537 16.50 -14.77 4.12
N ALA A 538 16.52 -13.91 3.10
CA ALA A 538 17.73 -13.59 2.32
C ALA A 538 18.89 -13.09 3.20
N ASP A 539 20.13 -13.17 2.72
CA ASP A 539 21.30 -12.75 3.50
C ASP A 539 21.45 -11.24 3.69
N CYS A 540 20.77 -10.45 2.86
CA CYS A 540 20.81 -8.99 2.89
C CYS A 540 19.42 -8.36 2.69
N LEU A 541 19.19 -7.24 3.37
CA LEU A 541 18.06 -6.34 3.16
C LEU A 541 18.44 -5.24 2.17
N THR A 542 17.51 -4.87 1.30
CA THR A 542 17.66 -3.76 0.35
C THR A 542 17.17 -2.46 1.00
N TYR A 543 17.97 -1.41 0.87
CA TYR A 543 17.64 -0.01 1.14
C TYR A 543 18.15 0.85 -0.02
N LEU A 544 17.87 2.15 0.04
CA LEU A 544 18.31 3.13 -0.94
C LEU A 544 19.18 4.20 -0.29
N TYR A 545 19.96 4.90 -1.10
CA TYR A 545 20.50 6.21 -0.78
C TYR A 545 20.23 7.16 -1.94
N TYR A 546 20.02 8.44 -1.64
CA TYR A 546 19.62 9.46 -2.61
C TYR A 546 20.18 10.83 -2.21
N SER A 547 20.08 11.84 -3.06
CA SER A 547 20.39 13.23 -2.62
C SER A 547 19.16 13.86 -1.98
N GLY A 548 19.33 14.43 -0.79
CA GLY A 548 18.26 15.01 0.02
C GLY A 548 18.27 16.54 0.09
N VAL A 549 18.98 17.22 -0.82
CA VAL A 549 18.96 18.70 -0.89
C VAL A 549 17.58 19.17 -1.33
N ASP A 550 17.08 18.57 -2.40
CA ASP A 550 15.70 18.66 -2.87
C ASP A 550 15.33 17.24 -3.33
N PRO A 551 14.82 16.38 -2.43
CA PRO A 551 14.68 14.96 -2.71
C PRO A 551 13.82 14.66 -3.94
N VAL A 552 12.83 15.50 -4.25
CA VAL A 552 11.99 15.36 -5.44
C VAL A 552 12.82 15.64 -6.70
N LYS A 553 13.43 16.82 -6.79
CA LYS A 553 14.16 17.19 -8.02
C LYS A 553 15.46 16.41 -8.19
N ASP A 554 16.14 16.08 -7.10
CA ASP A 554 17.42 15.39 -7.12
C ASP A 554 17.29 13.94 -7.60
N THR A 555 16.27 13.21 -7.15
CA THR A 555 16.01 11.82 -7.57
C THR A 555 15.57 11.76 -9.03
N HIS A 556 14.65 12.65 -9.46
CA HIS A 556 14.26 12.77 -10.88
C HIS A 556 15.42 13.19 -11.78
N SER A 557 16.37 13.97 -11.25
CA SER A 557 17.62 14.29 -11.96
C SER A 557 18.59 13.10 -12.09
N GLY A 558 18.44 12.05 -11.28
CA GLY A 558 19.18 10.78 -11.37
C GLY A 558 20.03 10.39 -10.14
N LEU A 559 19.93 11.09 -9.01
CA LEU A 559 20.74 10.83 -7.82
C LEU A 559 20.09 9.84 -6.84
N MET A 560 20.25 8.56 -7.14
CA MET A 560 19.88 7.45 -6.26
C MET A 560 20.80 6.25 -6.46
N GLY A 561 20.89 5.37 -5.46
CA GLY A 561 21.57 4.09 -5.56
C GLY A 561 21.17 3.12 -4.45
N PRO A 562 21.50 1.83 -4.60
CA PRO A 562 21.12 0.80 -3.64
C PRO A 562 22.12 0.66 -2.49
N LEU A 563 21.60 0.38 -1.30
CA LEU A 563 22.35 0.07 -0.08
C LEU A 563 21.89 -1.28 0.46
N LEU A 564 22.82 -2.21 0.70
CA LEU A 564 22.53 -3.52 1.26
C LEU A 564 23.06 -3.64 2.70
N ILE A 565 22.18 -4.09 3.59
CA ILE A 565 22.52 -4.41 4.98
C ILE A 565 22.42 -5.92 5.16
N CYS A 566 23.54 -6.55 5.51
CA CYS A 566 23.73 -7.98 5.43
C CYS A 566 23.99 -8.60 6.80
N ARG A 567 23.65 -9.89 6.95
CA ARG A 567 24.02 -10.65 8.16
C ARG A 567 25.54 -10.77 8.29
N PRO A 568 26.09 -10.86 9.51
CA PRO A 568 27.52 -11.07 9.73
C PRO A 568 28.08 -12.30 9.00
N GLY A 569 29.20 -12.12 8.29
CA GLY A 569 29.92 -13.15 7.55
C GLY A 569 29.25 -13.62 6.25
N SER A 570 28.21 -12.93 5.78
CA SER A 570 27.54 -13.25 4.51
C SER A 570 28.20 -12.58 3.30
N LEU A 571 29.02 -11.55 3.51
CA LEU A 571 29.80 -10.89 2.47
C LEU A 571 31.21 -11.50 2.33
N LYS A 572 31.65 -11.69 1.08
CA LYS A 572 33.02 -12.08 0.76
C LYS A 572 33.57 -11.16 -0.32
N LYS A 573 34.59 -10.37 0.02
CA LYS A 573 35.15 -9.31 -0.87
C LYS A 573 34.05 -8.35 -1.38
N GLY A 574 33.07 -8.04 -0.55
CA GLY A 574 31.97 -7.12 -0.91
C GLY A 574 30.88 -7.72 -1.80
N VAL A 575 30.78 -9.04 -1.94
CA VAL A 575 29.69 -9.71 -2.67
C VAL A 575 29.04 -10.77 -1.78
N GLN A 576 27.73 -11.00 -1.92
CA GLN A 576 27.02 -12.06 -1.20
C GLN A 576 27.61 -13.44 -1.52
N LYS A 577 27.95 -14.19 -0.47
CA LYS A 577 28.64 -15.49 -0.58
C LYS A 577 27.74 -16.64 -1.05
N ASN A 578 26.45 -16.61 -0.70
CA ASN A 578 25.55 -17.76 -0.84
C ASN A 578 24.66 -17.73 -2.11
N TYR A 579 24.85 -16.73 -2.97
CA TYR A 579 24.07 -16.55 -4.20
C TYR A 579 24.99 -16.61 -5.43
N ASN A 580 24.44 -17.15 -6.52
CA ASN A 580 25.12 -17.24 -7.81
C ASN A 580 25.05 -15.91 -8.56
N LYS A 581 23.92 -15.19 -8.41
CA LYS A 581 23.63 -13.91 -9.05
C LYS A 581 22.90 -12.97 -8.10
N GLU A 582 23.20 -11.69 -8.23
CA GLU A 582 22.59 -10.58 -7.50
C GLU A 582 22.16 -9.54 -8.54
N PHE A 583 20.89 -9.14 -8.51
CA PHE A 583 20.33 -8.13 -9.40
C PHE A 583 19.62 -7.05 -8.60
N HIS A 584 19.73 -5.81 -9.08
CA HIS A 584 19.09 -4.63 -8.49
C HIS A 584 18.13 -4.03 -9.51
N LEU A 585 16.87 -3.82 -9.12
CA LEU A 585 15.83 -3.17 -9.91
C LEU A 585 15.27 -2.00 -9.11
N MET A 586 15.44 -0.79 -9.62
CA MET A 586 14.76 0.39 -9.16
C MET A 586 13.78 0.79 -10.25
N ALA A 587 12.49 0.73 -9.92
CA ALA A 587 11.41 1.07 -10.83
C ALA A 587 10.81 2.41 -10.40
N THR A 588 10.65 3.33 -11.34
CA THR A 588 10.10 4.66 -11.09
C THR A 588 9.70 5.31 -12.41
N THR A 589 8.73 6.22 -12.35
CA THR A 589 8.49 7.17 -13.42
C THR A 589 9.43 8.36 -13.24
N PHE A 590 10.52 8.41 -14.01
CA PHE A 590 11.38 9.59 -14.03
C PHE A 590 10.64 10.75 -14.68
N ASP A 591 10.16 11.67 -13.87
CA ASP A 591 9.53 12.89 -14.34
C ASP A 591 10.62 13.93 -14.65
N GLU A 592 11.03 14.00 -15.91
CA GLU A 592 12.03 14.97 -16.34
C GLU A 592 11.52 16.41 -16.28
N ASN A 593 10.21 16.64 -16.07
CA ASN A 593 9.68 17.97 -15.80
C ASN A 593 10.09 18.48 -14.40
N LEU A 594 10.38 17.56 -13.47
CA LEU A 594 10.87 17.87 -12.13
C LEU A 594 12.41 17.87 -12.05
N SER A 595 13.10 17.53 -13.15
CA SER A 595 14.56 17.53 -13.22
C SER A 595 15.15 18.95 -13.16
N TRP A 596 16.26 19.11 -12.44
CA TRP A 596 17.03 20.36 -12.43
C TRP A 596 17.52 20.78 -13.82
N TYR A 597 17.61 19.83 -14.76
CA TYR A 597 18.17 20.03 -16.09
C TYR A 597 17.11 20.20 -17.17
N LEU A 598 15.81 20.28 -16.83
CA LEU A 598 14.73 20.43 -17.80
C LEU A 598 15.00 21.59 -18.79
N ASP A 599 15.39 22.76 -18.29
CA ASP A 599 15.62 23.93 -19.14
C ASP A 599 16.84 23.79 -20.05
N GLU A 600 17.85 23.02 -19.64
CA GLU A 600 18.96 22.65 -20.53
C GLU A 600 18.51 21.64 -21.58
N ASN A 601 17.69 20.66 -21.19
CA ASN A 601 17.15 19.63 -22.07
C ASN A 601 16.21 20.22 -23.13
N LYS A 602 15.40 21.22 -22.78
CA LYS A 602 14.54 21.97 -23.72
C LYS A 602 15.34 22.60 -24.87
N ARG A 603 16.60 22.99 -24.66
CA ARG A 603 17.47 23.58 -25.71
C ARG A 603 17.84 22.58 -26.80
N THR A 604 17.64 21.29 -26.56
CA THR A 604 17.83 20.25 -27.57
C THR A 604 16.63 20.14 -28.52
N VAL A 605 15.47 20.75 -28.22
CA VAL A 605 14.30 20.71 -29.09
C VAL A 605 14.50 21.65 -30.29
N THR A 606 14.05 21.23 -31.49
CA THR A 606 14.30 21.97 -32.75
C THR A 606 13.24 23.04 -33.07
N GLY A 607 12.08 23.00 -32.40
CA GLY A 607 10.99 23.98 -32.54
C GLY A 607 10.80 24.83 -31.29
N PRO A 608 9.80 25.75 -31.28
CA PRO A 608 9.42 26.47 -30.07
C PRO A 608 8.88 25.48 -29.04
N VAL A 609 9.32 25.61 -27.78
CA VAL A 609 8.87 24.77 -26.69
C VAL A 609 7.61 25.35 -26.06
N THR A 610 6.51 24.62 -26.14
CA THR A 610 5.26 24.90 -25.42
C THR A 610 5.09 23.85 -24.34
N VAL A 611 4.90 24.29 -23.09
CA VAL A 611 4.65 23.37 -21.96
C VAL A 611 3.14 23.16 -21.86
N ASP A 612 2.66 22.13 -22.56
CA ASP A 612 1.30 21.61 -22.49
C ASP A 612 1.30 20.21 -21.86
N GLU A 613 0.12 19.63 -21.60
CA GLU A 613 -0.02 18.28 -21.03
C GLU A 613 0.72 17.23 -21.87
N ALA A 614 0.66 17.33 -23.20
CA ALA A 614 1.35 16.42 -24.10
C ALA A 614 2.88 16.50 -23.96
N PHE A 615 3.43 17.70 -23.72
CA PHE A 615 4.85 17.90 -23.42
C PHE A 615 5.20 17.29 -22.06
N ILE A 616 4.42 17.57 -21.02
CA ILE A 616 4.63 17.04 -19.67
C ILE A 616 4.65 15.51 -19.71
N GLU A 617 3.64 14.91 -20.32
CA GLU A 617 3.52 13.45 -20.41
C GLU A 617 4.65 12.83 -21.24
N SER A 618 5.09 13.49 -22.33
CA SER A 618 6.23 12.99 -23.13
C SER A 618 7.55 12.90 -22.38
N ASN A 619 7.66 13.58 -21.23
CA ASN A 619 8.85 13.63 -20.38
C ASN A 619 8.75 12.72 -19.14
N LYS A 620 7.66 11.97 -18.97
CA LYS A 620 7.50 10.97 -17.89
C LYS A 620 8.02 9.61 -18.35
N MET A 621 9.24 9.28 -17.96
CA MET A 621 9.94 8.08 -18.40
C MET A 621 9.73 6.92 -17.41
N HIS A 622 8.77 6.05 -17.73
CA HIS A 622 8.38 4.89 -16.92
C HIS A 622 9.42 3.76 -17.03
N ALA A 623 10.42 3.76 -16.15
CA ALA A 623 11.67 3.04 -16.39
C ALA A 623 12.03 2.05 -15.28
N ILE A 624 12.78 1.01 -15.67
CA ILE A 624 13.51 0.12 -14.75
C ILE A 624 15.00 0.42 -14.90
N ASN A 625 15.66 0.85 -13.84
CA ASN A 625 17.07 1.26 -13.81
C ASN A 625 17.42 2.33 -14.86
N GLY A 626 16.45 3.19 -15.20
CA GLY A 626 16.60 4.24 -16.21
C GLY A 626 16.44 3.76 -17.65
N PHE A 627 15.98 2.54 -17.90
CA PHE A 627 15.68 2.05 -19.24
C PHE A 627 14.20 1.77 -19.44
N VAL A 628 13.71 2.05 -20.65
CA VAL A 628 12.32 1.81 -21.08
C VAL A 628 12.27 0.80 -22.23
N TYR A 629 11.13 0.16 -22.43
CA TYR A 629 10.84 -0.71 -23.57
C TYR A 629 11.92 -1.78 -23.84
N ARG A 630 12.23 -2.61 -22.83
CA ARG A 630 13.16 -3.76 -22.94
C ARG A 630 14.63 -3.41 -23.24
N ASN A 631 15.04 -2.17 -23.01
CA ASN A 631 16.43 -1.74 -23.24
C ASN A 631 17.40 -2.12 -22.11
N LEU A 632 16.93 -2.56 -20.95
CA LEU A 632 17.76 -2.90 -19.79
C LEU A 632 18.69 -4.12 -20.08
N PRO A 633 20.02 -3.97 -20.06
CA PRO A 633 20.94 -5.08 -20.28
C PRO A 633 21.29 -5.84 -18.99
N GLY A 634 21.96 -6.99 -19.12
CA GLY A 634 22.70 -7.63 -18.02
C GLY A 634 21.89 -8.61 -17.15
N LEU A 635 20.60 -8.80 -17.39
CA LEU A 635 19.76 -9.74 -16.63
C LEU A 635 19.84 -11.17 -17.20
N THR A 636 20.96 -11.86 -16.96
CA THR A 636 21.17 -13.25 -17.42
C THR A 636 21.61 -14.15 -16.28
N MET A 637 20.95 -15.29 -16.14
CA MET A 637 21.20 -16.31 -15.11
C MET A 637 21.05 -17.72 -15.67
N CYS A 638 21.50 -18.71 -14.91
CA CYS A 638 21.33 -20.12 -15.25
C CYS A 638 20.11 -20.73 -14.55
N LYS A 639 19.50 -21.73 -15.18
CA LYS A 639 18.48 -22.56 -14.51
C LYS A 639 19.05 -23.15 -13.21
N GLY A 640 18.31 -23.01 -12.12
CA GLY A 640 18.69 -23.51 -10.79
C GLY A 640 19.76 -22.69 -10.07
N ASP A 641 20.17 -21.54 -10.60
CA ASP A 641 20.96 -20.58 -9.83
C ASP A 641 20.17 -20.10 -8.61
N LYS A 642 20.86 -19.83 -7.50
CA LYS A 642 20.30 -19.03 -6.42
C LYS A 642 20.50 -17.56 -6.75
N VAL A 643 19.38 -16.85 -6.94
CA VAL A 643 19.38 -15.45 -7.38
C VAL A 643 18.75 -14.58 -6.31
N THR A 644 19.43 -13.49 -5.95
CA THR A 644 18.86 -12.40 -5.15
C THR A 644 18.43 -11.25 -6.05
N TRP A 645 17.21 -10.77 -5.83
CA TRP A 645 16.68 -9.58 -6.47
C TRP A 645 16.41 -8.52 -5.41
N HIS A 646 17.01 -7.36 -5.58
CA HIS A 646 16.88 -6.19 -4.74
C HIS A 646 15.99 -5.20 -5.49
N VAL A 647 14.73 -5.08 -5.08
CA VAL A 647 13.72 -4.27 -5.77
C VAL A 647 13.40 -3.02 -4.95
N SER A 648 13.16 -1.90 -5.60
CA SER A 648 12.90 -0.62 -4.94
C SER A 648 12.09 0.34 -5.82
N GLY A 649 11.36 1.26 -5.19
CA GLY A 649 10.56 2.28 -5.84
C GLY A 649 10.91 3.70 -5.41
N LEU A 650 10.67 4.67 -6.28
CA LEU A 650 10.73 6.13 -6.05
C LEU A 650 9.59 6.78 -6.84
N GLY A 651 9.18 8.00 -6.47
CA GLY A 651 8.23 8.76 -7.27
C GLY A 651 7.10 9.40 -6.47
N SER A 652 5.95 9.58 -7.12
CA SER A 652 4.75 10.17 -6.52
C SER A 652 3.64 9.13 -6.28
N GLU A 653 2.44 9.59 -5.99
CA GLU A 653 1.25 8.77 -5.74
C GLU A 653 0.84 7.90 -6.96
N SER A 654 1.20 8.31 -8.18
CA SER A 654 1.01 7.51 -9.40
C SER A 654 1.98 6.32 -9.51
N ASP A 655 3.05 6.28 -8.71
CA ASP A 655 4.08 5.24 -8.76
C ASP A 655 3.73 4.01 -7.90
N ILE A 656 2.53 3.47 -8.12
CA ILE A 656 2.13 2.15 -7.62
C ILE A 656 2.66 1.11 -8.58
N ILE A 657 3.84 0.57 -8.30
CA ILE A 657 4.57 -0.28 -9.23
C ILE A 657 4.56 -1.73 -8.73
N SER A 658 3.86 -2.61 -9.44
CA SER A 658 3.87 -4.05 -9.15
C SER A 658 4.75 -4.81 -10.13
N LEU A 659 5.97 -5.18 -9.72
CA LEU A 659 6.90 -5.92 -10.58
C LEU A 659 6.55 -7.40 -10.65
N TYR A 660 6.03 -7.84 -11.80
CA TYR A 660 5.71 -9.22 -12.13
C TYR A 660 6.84 -9.90 -12.91
N PHE A 661 7.34 -11.02 -12.39
CA PHE A 661 8.37 -11.85 -13.00
C PHE A 661 7.72 -13.01 -13.77
N GLN A 662 7.58 -12.85 -15.08
CA GLN A 662 6.90 -13.86 -15.91
C GLN A 662 7.60 -15.22 -15.85
N GLY A 663 6.84 -16.29 -15.67
CA GLY A 663 7.31 -17.68 -15.80
C GLY A 663 8.17 -18.25 -14.66
N ASN A 664 8.60 -17.43 -13.69
CA ASN A 664 9.35 -17.88 -12.51
C ASN A 664 8.81 -17.22 -11.24
N ARG A 665 8.80 -17.96 -10.11
CA ARG A 665 8.38 -17.44 -8.80
C ARG A 665 9.59 -17.19 -7.90
N PHE A 666 9.47 -16.21 -7.01
CA PHE A 666 10.44 -15.93 -5.95
C PHE A 666 9.82 -16.15 -4.57
N ILE A 667 10.67 -16.11 -3.55
CA ILE A 667 10.31 -16.15 -2.14
C ILE A 667 10.54 -14.76 -1.56
N TYR A 668 9.50 -14.23 -0.92
CA TYR A 668 9.50 -13.00 -0.12
C TYR A 668 8.93 -13.34 1.25
N ARG A 669 9.66 -13.06 2.34
CA ARG A 669 9.25 -13.40 3.70
C ARG A 669 8.67 -14.82 3.83
N GLN A 670 9.43 -15.80 3.37
CA GLN A 670 9.06 -17.24 3.33
C GLN A 670 7.82 -17.59 2.49
N ASN A 671 7.19 -16.61 1.85
CA ASN A 671 6.03 -16.77 0.98
C ASN A 671 6.46 -16.80 -0.48
N ARG A 672 5.94 -17.78 -1.24
CA ARG A 672 6.13 -17.86 -2.68
C ARG A 672 5.17 -16.93 -3.43
N ARG A 673 5.74 -16.04 -4.24
CA ARG A 673 5.05 -15.04 -5.07
C ARG A 673 5.76 -14.91 -6.42
N ASP A 674 5.15 -14.25 -7.38
CA ASP A 674 5.72 -13.86 -8.67
C ASP A 674 5.63 -12.36 -8.95
N THR A 675 4.85 -11.65 -8.13
CA THR A 675 4.69 -10.21 -8.18
C THR A 675 5.00 -9.60 -6.82
N ILE A 676 5.68 -8.45 -6.83
CA ILE A 676 5.94 -7.65 -5.65
C ILE A 676 5.74 -6.17 -5.95
N SER A 677 4.97 -5.50 -5.10
CA SER A 677 4.72 -4.06 -5.21
C SER A 677 5.83 -3.29 -4.52
N VAL A 678 6.28 -2.20 -5.16
CA VAL A 678 7.19 -1.21 -4.61
C VAL A 678 6.54 0.16 -4.75
N PHE A 679 6.81 1.00 -3.76
CA PHE A 679 6.25 2.34 -3.62
C PHE A 679 7.41 3.33 -3.44
N PRO A 680 7.18 4.65 -3.50
CA PRO A 680 8.25 5.62 -3.29
C PRO A 680 9.01 5.36 -1.98
N HIS A 681 10.32 5.24 -2.05
CA HIS A 681 11.22 4.94 -0.93
C HIS A 681 11.03 3.57 -0.25
N ILE A 682 10.21 2.67 -0.81
CA ILE A 682 10.03 1.31 -0.30
C ILE A 682 10.89 0.33 -1.10
N SER A 683 11.59 -0.55 -0.39
CA SER A 683 12.49 -1.55 -0.97
C SER A 683 12.29 -2.94 -0.36
N HIS A 684 12.54 -3.96 -1.17
CA HIS A 684 12.41 -5.36 -0.80
C HIS A 684 13.59 -6.19 -1.31
N THR A 685 13.88 -7.29 -0.60
CA THR A 685 14.76 -8.36 -1.10
C THR A 685 13.92 -9.59 -1.35
N VAL A 686 14.05 -10.20 -2.53
CA VAL A 686 13.44 -11.48 -2.86
C VAL A 686 14.47 -12.47 -3.39
N THR A 687 14.22 -13.76 -3.17
CA THR A 687 15.13 -14.83 -3.64
C THR A 687 14.42 -15.73 -4.64
N MET A 688 15.08 -16.04 -5.75
CA MET A 688 14.53 -16.84 -6.84
C MET A 688 15.46 -18.02 -7.14
N GLU A 689 14.86 -19.18 -7.42
CA GLU A 689 15.53 -20.33 -8.03
C GLU A 689 14.82 -20.65 -9.35
N PRO A 690 15.27 -20.10 -10.49
CA PRO A 690 14.54 -20.16 -11.74
C PRO A 690 14.53 -21.60 -12.29
N ASP A 691 13.34 -22.11 -12.59
CA ASP A 691 13.11 -23.48 -13.05
C ASP A 691 12.56 -23.58 -14.48
N SER A 692 12.14 -22.44 -15.06
CA SER A 692 11.72 -22.26 -16.44
C SER A 692 12.85 -21.63 -17.27
N MET A 693 13.30 -22.28 -18.34
CA MET A 693 14.31 -21.70 -19.25
C MET A 693 13.62 -20.94 -20.39
N GLY A 694 14.26 -19.87 -20.84
CA GLY A 694 13.75 -19.01 -21.89
C GLY A 694 14.12 -17.55 -21.66
N GLN A 695 13.61 -16.69 -22.54
CA GLN A 695 13.57 -15.26 -22.33
C GLN A 695 12.19 -14.90 -21.77
N PHE A 696 12.19 -14.15 -20.68
CA PHE A 696 10.99 -13.72 -19.96
C PHE A 696 11.07 -12.22 -19.71
N GLU A 697 9.98 -11.62 -19.29
CA GLU A 697 9.96 -10.23 -18.86
C GLU A 697 9.79 -10.09 -17.35
N VAL A 698 10.45 -9.08 -16.79
CA VAL A 698 10.01 -8.41 -15.56
C VAL A 698 9.30 -7.13 -15.98
N VAL A 699 8.03 -7.01 -15.61
CA VAL A 699 7.14 -5.93 -16.07
C VAL A 699 6.41 -5.31 -14.90
N SER A 700 6.00 -4.04 -15.01
CA SER A 700 4.94 -3.55 -14.13
C SER A 700 3.61 -4.21 -14.54
N ALA A 701 2.89 -4.77 -13.57
CA ALA A 701 1.54 -5.27 -13.74
C ALA A 701 0.50 -4.14 -13.75
N THR A 702 0.90 -2.93 -13.31
CA THR A 702 0.11 -1.71 -13.44
C THR A 702 0.05 -1.32 -14.92
N VAL A 703 -1.16 -1.31 -15.47
CA VAL A 703 -1.42 -1.22 -16.92
C VAL A 703 -0.75 -0.02 -17.60
N ASN A 704 -0.91 1.19 -17.05
CA ASN A 704 -0.36 2.41 -17.66
C ASN A 704 1.17 2.35 -17.73
N GLN A 705 1.81 1.91 -16.66
CA GLN A 705 3.26 1.79 -16.58
C GLN A 705 3.80 0.74 -17.56
N TYR A 706 3.08 -0.38 -17.75
CA TYR A 706 3.42 -1.39 -18.74
C TYR A 706 3.44 -0.81 -20.17
N ARG A 707 2.35 -0.12 -20.56
CA ARG A 707 2.20 0.53 -21.88
C ARG A 707 3.24 1.64 -22.10
N ALA A 708 3.50 2.41 -21.06
CA ALA A 708 4.49 3.48 -21.08
C ALA A 708 5.95 2.99 -21.04
N GLY A 709 6.19 1.67 -20.96
CA GLY A 709 7.48 1.06 -21.23
C GLY A 709 8.23 0.51 -20.03
N MET A 710 7.61 0.40 -18.84
CA MET A 710 8.21 -0.14 -17.62
C MET A 710 8.31 -1.68 -17.67
N ARG A 711 9.22 -2.17 -18.51
CA ARG A 711 9.46 -3.61 -18.74
C ARG A 711 10.90 -3.88 -19.19
N ALA A 712 11.45 -4.99 -18.71
CA ALA A 712 12.78 -5.45 -19.02
C ALA A 712 12.82 -6.96 -19.28
N ASN A 713 13.71 -7.38 -20.17
CA ASN A 713 13.91 -8.80 -20.46
C ASN A 713 14.92 -9.41 -19.47
N TYR A 714 14.63 -10.60 -18.96
CA TYR A 714 15.61 -11.44 -18.28
C TYR A 714 15.69 -12.82 -18.94
N THR A 715 16.88 -13.42 -18.93
CA THR A 715 17.14 -14.68 -19.63
C THR A 715 17.60 -15.76 -18.66
N VAL A 716 16.93 -16.91 -18.69
CA VAL A 716 17.31 -18.12 -17.95
C VAL A 716 17.88 -19.15 -18.93
N GLN A 717 19.18 -19.38 -18.84
CA GLN A 717 19.92 -20.24 -19.77
C GLN A 717 20.12 -21.66 -19.23
N LYS A 718 20.35 -22.59 -20.15
CA LYS A 718 20.85 -23.93 -19.84
C LYS A 718 22.36 -23.88 -19.64
N CYS A 719 22.83 -24.05 -18.41
CA CYS A 719 24.26 -23.99 -18.09
C CYS A 719 24.89 -25.35 -17.76
N SER A 720 24.08 -26.42 -17.69
CA SER A 720 24.56 -27.80 -17.50
C SER A 720 23.85 -28.78 -18.44
N PHE A 721 24.60 -29.76 -18.98
CA PHE A 721 24.06 -30.77 -19.90
C PHE A 721 22.94 -31.62 -19.26
N LEU A 722 23.03 -31.87 -17.95
CA LEU A 722 22.08 -32.67 -17.17
C LEU A 722 20.72 -31.97 -16.97
N GLN A 723 20.65 -30.65 -17.17
CA GLN A 723 19.42 -29.89 -17.03
C GLN A 723 18.47 -30.19 -18.19
N ARG A 724 17.27 -30.69 -17.87
CA ARG A 724 16.17 -30.90 -18.81
C ARG A 724 15.13 -29.78 -18.68
N GLN A 725 14.44 -29.46 -19.77
CA GLN A 725 13.34 -28.49 -19.77
C GLN A 725 12.07 -29.11 -19.17
N GLY A 726 11.68 -30.29 -19.66
CA GLY A 726 10.44 -30.96 -19.26
C GLY A 726 10.50 -31.63 -17.88
N GLU A 727 9.36 -31.59 -17.19
CA GLU A 727 9.10 -32.31 -15.93
C GLU A 727 8.11 -33.45 -16.15
N ILE A 728 8.31 -34.56 -15.43
CA ILE A 728 7.40 -35.70 -15.45
C ILE A 728 6.42 -35.53 -14.29
N MET A 729 5.15 -35.28 -14.62
CA MET A 729 4.07 -35.20 -13.63
C MET A 729 3.31 -36.53 -13.57
N LEU A 730 3.00 -36.99 -12.35
CA LEU A 730 2.33 -38.26 -12.10
C LEU A 730 0.79 -38.14 -12.17
N HIS A 731 0.27 -36.93 -11.98
CA HIS A 731 -1.16 -36.64 -11.95
C HIS A 731 -1.51 -35.59 -13.00
N SER A 732 -2.70 -35.70 -13.59
CA SER A 732 -3.19 -34.75 -14.58
C SER A 732 -4.64 -34.37 -14.28
N LYS A 733 -4.94 -33.07 -14.30
CA LYS A 733 -6.30 -32.52 -14.22
C LYS A 733 -6.64 -31.82 -15.53
N THR A 734 -7.84 -32.00 -16.03
CA THR A 734 -8.27 -31.42 -17.31
C THR A 734 -9.49 -30.53 -17.11
N TYR A 735 -9.42 -29.30 -17.59
CA TYR A 735 -10.51 -28.33 -17.57
C TYR A 735 -10.89 -27.95 -19.00
N TYR A 736 -12.19 -27.87 -19.29
CA TYR A 736 -12.71 -27.41 -20.57
C TYR A 736 -13.27 -26.01 -20.37
N ILE A 737 -12.60 -24.99 -20.91
CA ILE A 737 -12.95 -23.58 -20.68
C ILE A 737 -13.14 -22.91 -22.04
N ALA A 738 -14.12 -22.01 -22.16
CA ALA A 738 -14.29 -21.19 -23.34
C ALA A 738 -14.34 -19.70 -22.99
N ALA A 739 -13.80 -18.86 -23.86
CA ALA A 739 -14.06 -17.42 -23.86
C ALA A 739 -15.35 -17.16 -24.64
N MET A 740 -16.34 -16.53 -23.99
CA MET A 740 -17.68 -16.32 -24.55
C MET A 740 -18.11 -14.86 -24.38
N GLU A 741 -18.66 -14.27 -25.44
CA GLU A 741 -19.26 -12.93 -25.37
C GLU A 741 -20.63 -13.01 -24.72
N MET A 742 -20.91 -12.09 -23.80
CA MET A 742 -22.21 -11.99 -23.13
C MET A 742 -22.52 -10.55 -22.73
N ASP A 743 -23.81 -10.27 -22.49
CA ASP A 743 -24.22 -9.02 -21.86
C ASP A 743 -24.05 -9.16 -20.34
N TRP A 744 -23.33 -8.22 -19.74
CA TRP A 744 -23.03 -8.15 -18.32
C TRP A 744 -23.67 -6.89 -17.73
N ASN A 745 -24.39 -7.04 -16.64
CA ASN A 745 -24.97 -5.92 -15.90
C ASN A 745 -24.30 -5.83 -14.53
N TYR A 746 -23.59 -4.72 -14.27
CA TYR A 746 -22.87 -4.49 -13.02
C TYR A 746 -23.79 -4.25 -11.81
N SER A 747 -25.01 -3.78 -12.05
CA SER A 747 -26.02 -3.51 -11.01
C SER A 747 -27.40 -3.94 -11.53
N PRO A 748 -27.70 -5.26 -11.56
CA PRO A 748 -29.00 -5.76 -12.00
C PRO A 748 -30.15 -5.36 -11.06
N ASN A 749 -29.87 -5.13 -9.78
CA ASN A 749 -30.83 -4.65 -8.79
C ASN A 749 -30.33 -3.37 -8.11
N ARG A 750 -31.14 -2.31 -8.18
CA ARG A 750 -30.82 -0.98 -7.61
C ARG A 750 -31.54 -0.68 -6.29
N THR A 751 -32.26 -1.66 -5.71
CA THR A 751 -32.97 -1.43 -4.44
C THR A 751 -32.04 -1.14 -3.27
N TRP A 752 -30.84 -1.75 -3.28
CA TRP A 752 -29.87 -1.56 -2.19
C TRP A 752 -29.32 -0.13 -2.18
N GLU A 753 -28.84 0.38 -3.31
CA GLU A 753 -28.33 1.76 -3.42
C GLU A 753 -29.43 2.80 -3.14
N ASP A 754 -30.66 2.58 -3.63
CA ASP A 754 -31.80 3.47 -3.41
C ASP A 754 -32.15 3.57 -1.91
N GLU A 755 -31.96 2.47 -1.17
CA GLU A 755 -32.15 2.45 0.28
C GLU A 755 -30.98 3.09 1.03
N MET A 756 -29.74 2.76 0.64
CA MET A 756 -28.50 3.29 1.22
C MET A 756 -28.48 4.83 1.16
N PHE A 757 -28.75 5.39 -0.01
CA PHE A 757 -28.71 6.84 -0.26
C PHE A 757 -30.07 7.52 -0.09
N ARG A 758 -31.06 6.88 0.55
CA ARG A 758 -32.38 7.47 0.76
C ARG A 758 -32.30 8.79 1.53
N GLY A 759 -32.68 9.88 0.86
CA GLY A 759 -32.64 11.24 1.42
C GLY A 759 -31.26 11.89 1.38
N GLN A 760 -30.31 11.31 0.65
CA GLN A 760 -28.98 11.85 0.36
C GLN A 760 -28.78 11.93 -1.16
N GLU A 761 -27.67 12.55 -1.58
CA GLU A 761 -27.21 12.50 -2.98
C GLU A 761 -26.71 11.09 -3.30
N ASN A 762 -27.24 10.49 -4.38
CA ASN A 762 -26.87 9.14 -4.80
C ASN A 762 -25.75 9.22 -5.87
N PRO A 763 -24.50 8.80 -5.57
CA PRO A 763 -23.40 8.84 -6.52
C PRO A 763 -23.58 7.84 -7.67
N ALA A 764 -24.41 6.81 -7.51
CA ALA A 764 -24.59 5.74 -8.49
C ALA A 764 -25.13 6.21 -9.85
N HIS A 765 -25.78 7.39 -9.91
CA HIS A 765 -26.28 7.94 -11.16
C HIS A 765 -25.19 8.24 -12.19
N VAL A 766 -23.96 8.55 -11.75
CA VAL A 766 -22.83 8.79 -12.65
C VAL A 766 -22.48 7.53 -13.45
N PHE A 767 -22.55 6.36 -12.81
CA PHE A 767 -22.09 5.09 -13.39
C PHE A 767 -23.22 4.24 -13.98
N LEU A 768 -24.43 4.30 -13.40
CA LEU A 768 -25.50 3.34 -13.69
C LEU A 768 -26.64 3.89 -14.52
N ASP A 769 -26.83 5.21 -14.57
CA ASP A 769 -27.92 5.82 -15.33
C ASP A 769 -27.53 5.99 -16.80
N GLN A 770 -28.48 5.72 -17.69
CA GLN A 770 -28.36 6.03 -19.13
C GLN A 770 -28.66 7.51 -19.44
N GLN A 771 -29.03 8.29 -18.42
CA GLN A 771 -29.37 9.71 -18.57
C GLN A 771 -28.09 10.51 -18.87
N GLY A 772 -28.20 11.65 -19.54
CA GLY A 772 -27.02 12.49 -19.87
C GLY A 772 -26.19 12.03 -21.08
N GLY A 773 -26.46 10.85 -21.64
CA GLY A 773 -25.72 10.29 -22.78
C GLY A 773 -24.68 9.23 -22.40
N PHE A 774 -24.80 8.64 -21.22
CA PHE A 774 -23.95 7.55 -20.73
C PHE A 774 -24.50 6.15 -21.11
N ILE A 775 -23.68 5.12 -20.96
CA ILE A 775 -24.05 3.72 -21.29
C ILE A 775 -24.91 3.09 -20.18
N GLY A 776 -24.67 3.48 -18.93
CA GLY A 776 -25.32 2.92 -17.73
C GLY A 776 -24.70 1.59 -17.30
N SER A 777 -25.47 0.72 -16.66
CA SER A 777 -24.92 -0.47 -15.98
C SER A 777 -24.65 -1.71 -16.85
N SER A 778 -25.07 -1.72 -18.13
CA SER A 778 -25.06 -2.92 -18.98
C SER A 778 -24.10 -2.80 -20.15
N TYR A 779 -23.17 -3.75 -20.24
CA TYR A 779 -22.10 -3.78 -21.23
C TYR A 779 -21.99 -5.15 -21.87
N LYS A 780 -21.69 -5.21 -23.16
CA LYS A 780 -21.17 -6.43 -23.79
C LYS A 780 -19.75 -6.67 -23.31
N LYS A 781 -19.48 -7.89 -22.85
CA LYS A 781 -18.21 -8.34 -22.29
C LYS A 781 -17.83 -9.70 -22.85
N VAL A 782 -16.61 -10.16 -22.57
CA VAL A 782 -16.15 -11.53 -22.84
C VAL A 782 -15.60 -12.16 -21.57
N VAL A 783 -16.05 -13.38 -21.27
CA VAL A 783 -15.75 -14.04 -19.98
C VAL A 783 -15.35 -15.50 -20.18
N TYR A 784 -14.60 -16.05 -19.24
CA TYR A 784 -14.31 -17.47 -19.19
C TYR A 784 -15.48 -18.26 -18.59
N ARG A 785 -15.90 -19.36 -19.23
CA ARG A 785 -16.91 -20.29 -18.71
C ARG A 785 -16.48 -21.74 -18.87
N GLN A 786 -16.83 -22.57 -17.90
CA GLN A 786 -16.48 -23.99 -17.90
C GLN A 786 -17.52 -24.83 -18.66
N PHE A 787 -17.05 -25.85 -19.35
CA PHE A 787 -17.85 -26.85 -20.06
C PHE A 787 -17.58 -28.25 -19.53
N THR A 788 -18.55 -29.14 -19.72
CA THR A 788 -18.46 -30.52 -19.20
C THR A 788 -17.43 -31.38 -19.95
N ASN A 789 -17.15 -31.07 -21.22
CA ASN A 789 -16.22 -31.83 -22.05
C ASN A 789 -15.74 -31.05 -23.30
N LYS A 790 -14.82 -31.65 -24.05
CA LYS A 790 -14.20 -31.10 -25.28
C LYS A 790 -15.14 -30.79 -26.45
N LYS A 791 -16.44 -31.15 -26.37
CA LYS A 791 -17.42 -30.80 -27.42
C LYS A 791 -17.94 -29.37 -27.27
N PHE A 792 -17.84 -28.77 -26.08
CA PHE A 792 -18.31 -27.41 -25.77
C PHE A 792 -19.80 -27.20 -26.09
N THR A 793 -20.66 -28.18 -25.76
CA THR A 793 -22.11 -28.10 -26.00
C THR A 793 -22.92 -27.83 -24.74
N GLN A 794 -22.42 -28.19 -23.55
CA GLN A 794 -23.10 -28.00 -22.28
C GLN A 794 -22.16 -27.29 -21.30
N GLN A 795 -22.54 -26.09 -20.89
CA GLN A 795 -21.85 -25.32 -19.86
C GLN A 795 -22.07 -25.99 -18.49
N VAL A 796 -21.06 -25.91 -17.62
CA VAL A 796 -21.21 -26.30 -16.21
C VAL A 796 -22.07 -25.26 -15.52
N GLU A 797 -23.14 -25.71 -14.89
CA GLU A 797 -24.02 -24.87 -14.07
C GLU A 797 -23.29 -24.48 -12.78
N ARG A 798 -23.33 -23.19 -12.43
CA ARG A 798 -22.76 -22.72 -11.16
C ARG A 798 -23.73 -23.04 -10.04
N THR A 799 -23.23 -23.76 -9.05
CA THR A 799 -23.95 -24.05 -7.79
C THR A 799 -23.95 -22.81 -6.88
N ALA A 800 -24.72 -22.85 -5.79
CA ALA A 800 -24.89 -21.71 -4.89
C ALA A 800 -23.57 -21.23 -4.25
N ASP A 801 -22.64 -22.17 -3.96
CA ASP A 801 -21.28 -21.90 -3.49
C ASP A 801 -20.40 -21.21 -4.54
N MET A 802 -20.73 -21.30 -5.83
CA MET A 802 -20.01 -20.66 -6.94
C MET A 802 -20.69 -19.40 -7.47
N GLU A 803 -21.84 -19.01 -6.91
CA GLU A 803 -22.60 -17.82 -7.35
C GLU A 803 -21.75 -16.54 -7.23
N HIS A 804 -20.95 -16.45 -6.17
CA HIS A 804 -20.05 -15.32 -5.89
C HIS A 804 -19.01 -15.07 -6.97
N LEU A 805 -18.69 -16.03 -7.85
CA LEU A 805 -17.66 -15.83 -8.86
C LEU A 805 -17.99 -14.72 -9.86
N GLY A 806 -19.28 -14.37 -10.05
CA GLY A 806 -19.67 -13.24 -10.89
C GLY A 806 -19.01 -13.27 -12.27
N ILE A 807 -18.27 -12.22 -12.61
CA ILE A 807 -17.61 -12.11 -13.90
C ILE A 807 -16.46 -13.12 -14.08
N LEU A 808 -15.81 -13.52 -12.97
CA LEU A 808 -14.64 -14.40 -12.96
C LEU A 808 -14.89 -15.67 -13.75
N GLY A 809 -13.82 -16.22 -14.31
CA GLY A 809 -13.79 -17.58 -14.80
C GLY A 809 -14.01 -18.62 -13.70
N PRO A 810 -14.18 -19.91 -14.06
CA PRO A 810 -14.24 -20.99 -13.07
C PRO A 810 -12.97 -21.04 -12.20
N MET A 811 -13.12 -21.45 -10.94
CA MET A 811 -11.96 -21.78 -10.11
C MET A 811 -11.25 -23.00 -10.67
N ILE A 812 -9.96 -22.86 -10.98
CA ILE A 812 -9.10 -23.96 -11.40
C ILE A 812 -8.32 -24.41 -10.16
N HIS A 813 -8.59 -25.62 -9.67
CA HIS A 813 -7.88 -26.19 -8.52
C HIS A 813 -6.78 -27.15 -8.98
N ALA A 814 -5.57 -26.97 -8.45
CA ALA A 814 -4.44 -27.83 -8.74
C ALA A 814 -3.66 -28.17 -7.46
N ASP A 815 -3.12 -29.38 -7.40
CA ASP A 815 -2.23 -29.78 -6.31
C ASP A 815 -0.78 -29.76 -6.79
N VAL A 816 0.16 -29.51 -5.88
CA VAL A 816 1.58 -29.67 -6.18
C VAL A 816 1.86 -31.09 -6.73
N GLY A 817 2.49 -31.15 -7.90
CA GLY A 817 2.75 -32.36 -8.68
C GLY A 817 1.72 -32.65 -9.78
N ASP A 818 0.73 -31.80 -9.99
CA ASP A 818 -0.25 -31.92 -11.07
C ASP A 818 0.25 -31.31 -12.39
N LYS A 819 -0.14 -31.93 -13.50
CA LYS A 819 -0.21 -31.29 -14.82
C LYS A 819 -1.66 -30.83 -15.06
N VAL A 820 -1.87 -29.52 -15.14
CA VAL A 820 -3.17 -28.95 -15.47
C VAL A 820 -3.24 -28.77 -16.99
N THR A 821 -4.21 -29.42 -17.62
CA THR A 821 -4.51 -29.28 -19.05
C THR A 821 -5.77 -28.45 -19.22
N VAL A 822 -5.62 -27.23 -19.73
CA VAL A 822 -6.77 -26.37 -20.05
C VAL A 822 -7.05 -26.49 -21.53
N VAL A 823 -8.12 -27.23 -21.86
CA VAL A 823 -8.64 -27.28 -23.23
C VAL A 823 -9.51 -26.05 -23.42
N PHE A 824 -8.96 -25.06 -24.10
CA PHE A 824 -9.57 -23.76 -24.31
C PHE A 824 -10.20 -23.66 -25.69
N LYS A 825 -11.47 -23.22 -25.75
CA LYS A 825 -12.12 -22.87 -27.01
C LYS A 825 -12.41 -21.38 -27.06
N ASN A 826 -11.95 -20.71 -28.11
CA ASN A 826 -12.30 -19.33 -28.32
C ASN A 826 -13.65 -19.26 -29.06
N MET A 827 -14.73 -18.91 -28.36
CA MET A 827 -16.06 -18.73 -28.95
C MET A 827 -16.40 -17.25 -29.21
N ALA A 828 -15.45 -16.35 -28.96
CA ALA A 828 -15.61 -14.91 -29.16
C ALA A 828 -15.19 -14.47 -30.57
N SER A 829 -15.34 -13.17 -30.86
CA SER A 829 -15.09 -12.60 -32.19
C SER A 829 -13.63 -12.23 -32.49
N ARG A 830 -12.73 -12.31 -31.50
CA ARG A 830 -11.32 -11.89 -31.58
C ARG A 830 -10.40 -12.98 -31.06
N ALA A 831 -9.12 -12.93 -31.41
CA ALA A 831 -8.14 -13.87 -30.86
C ALA A 831 -7.91 -13.58 -29.36
N TYR A 832 -7.93 -14.63 -28.55
CA TYR A 832 -7.70 -14.58 -27.10
C TYR A 832 -6.84 -15.76 -26.68
N SER A 833 -6.26 -15.70 -25.49
CA SER A 833 -5.52 -16.81 -24.89
C SER A 833 -5.97 -17.08 -23.46
N ILE A 834 -5.26 -18.00 -22.78
CA ILE A 834 -5.41 -18.23 -21.35
C ILE A 834 -4.04 -18.62 -20.77
N HIS A 835 -3.55 -17.83 -19.82
CA HIS A 835 -2.30 -18.06 -19.10
C HIS A 835 -2.49 -17.67 -17.63
N ALA A 836 -1.68 -18.25 -16.74
CA ALA A 836 -1.83 -18.05 -15.30
C ALA A 836 -0.55 -17.53 -14.67
N HIS A 837 -0.69 -16.70 -13.64
CA HIS A 837 0.43 -16.27 -12.80
C HIS A 837 1.13 -17.48 -12.15
N GLY A 838 2.45 -17.43 -12.14
CA GLY A 838 3.35 -18.34 -11.45
C GLY A 838 3.35 -19.79 -11.94
N VAL A 839 2.61 -20.15 -13.00
CA VAL A 839 2.66 -21.51 -13.56
C VAL A 839 3.89 -21.71 -14.43
N LYS A 840 4.40 -22.93 -14.42
CA LYS A 840 5.46 -23.34 -15.34
C LYS A 840 4.88 -23.87 -16.65
N THR A 841 5.46 -23.43 -17.76
CA THR A 841 5.15 -23.89 -19.12
C THR A 841 6.40 -24.47 -19.80
N GLU A 842 6.24 -25.14 -20.94
CA GLU A 842 7.40 -25.68 -21.69
C GLU A 842 8.21 -24.58 -22.37
N THR A 843 7.49 -23.60 -22.91
CA THR A 843 8.00 -22.41 -23.59
C THR A 843 7.42 -21.15 -22.96
N PRO A 844 8.16 -20.01 -22.98
CA PRO A 844 7.62 -18.72 -22.57
C PRO A 844 6.45 -18.25 -23.43
N ASP A 845 6.45 -18.60 -24.73
CA ASP A 845 5.41 -18.16 -25.66
C ASP A 845 4.04 -18.78 -25.34
N VAL A 846 3.01 -17.93 -25.36
CA VAL A 846 1.61 -18.33 -25.16
C VAL A 846 0.89 -18.33 -26.51
N HIS A 847 0.30 -19.45 -26.89
CA HIS A 847 -0.48 -19.56 -28.14
C HIS A 847 -1.70 -18.64 -28.11
N LEU A 848 -2.00 -17.97 -29.22
CA LEU A 848 -3.19 -17.13 -29.37
C LEU A 848 -4.25 -17.91 -30.16
N ALA A 849 -5.33 -18.32 -29.50
CA ALA A 849 -6.39 -19.07 -30.14
C ALA A 849 -7.27 -18.13 -30.98
N GLN A 850 -7.35 -18.40 -32.29
CA GLN A 850 -8.20 -17.64 -33.21
C GLN A 850 -9.70 -17.90 -32.94
N PRO A 851 -10.62 -17.02 -33.39
CA PRO A 851 -12.06 -17.25 -33.27
C PRO A 851 -12.48 -18.62 -33.81
N GLY A 852 -13.16 -19.42 -32.98
CA GLY A 852 -13.59 -20.78 -33.27
C GLY A 852 -12.53 -21.88 -33.04
N GLU A 853 -11.27 -21.52 -32.83
CA GLU A 853 -10.18 -22.46 -32.57
C GLU A 853 -10.29 -23.10 -31.18
N THR A 854 -9.83 -24.35 -31.07
CA THR A 854 -9.64 -25.03 -29.78
C THR A 854 -8.17 -25.39 -29.62
N HIS A 855 -7.57 -24.96 -28.51
CA HIS A 855 -6.17 -25.20 -28.18
C HIS A 855 -6.03 -25.74 -26.75
N SER A 856 -5.00 -26.55 -26.50
CA SER A 856 -4.74 -27.11 -25.17
C SER A 856 -3.50 -26.48 -24.56
N TYR A 857 -3.67 -25.79 -23.43
CA TYR A 857 -2.59 -25.22 -22.64
C TYR A 857 -2.18 -26.20 -21.55
N TYR A 858 -0.86 -26.31 -21.30
CA TYR A 858 -0.30 -27.23 -20.32
C TYR A 858 0.45 -26.45 -19.25
N TRP A 859 -0.05 -26.53 -18.02
CA TRP A 859 0.57 -25.90 -16.85
C TRP A 859 1.12 -26.97 -15.93
N TYR A 860 2.39 -26.82 -15.54
CA TYR A 860 3.09 -27.73 -14.67
C TYR A 860 3.13 -27.13 -13.26
N VAL A 861 2.47 -27.79 -12.31
CA VAL A 861 2.41 -27.33 -10.91
C VAL A 861 3.54 -28.00 -10.13
N THR A 862 4.71 -27.39 -10.18
CA THR A 862 5.91 -27.91 -9.52
C THR A 862 5.92 -27.52 -8.04
N LYS A 863 6.93 -28.01 -7.29
CA LYS A 863 7.19 -27.53 -5.92
C LYS A 863 7.49 -26.01 -5.90
N ASN A 864 8.08 -25.48 -6.97
CA ASN A 864 8.38 -24.06 -7.13
C ASN A 864 7.21 -23.26 -7.71
N THR A 865 6.08 -23.91 -8.01
CA THR A 865 4.83 -23.26 -8.44
C THR A 865 3.85 -23.09 -7.27
N GLY A 866 3.70 -24.10 -6.42
CA GLY A 866 2.75 -24.08 -5.30
C GLY A 866 3.25 -23.35 -4.05
N PRO A 867 2.48 -23.35 -2.95
CA PRO A 867 2.88 -22.70 -1.70
C PRO A 867 4.11 -23.35 -1.03
N THR A 868 4.82 -22.57 -0.20
CA THR A 868 5.85 -23.07 0.74
C THR A 868 5.20 -23.78 1.93
N THR A 869 6.01 -24.45 2.76
CA THR A 869 5.53 -25.10 4.01
C THR A 869 5.04 -24.09 5.05
N GLU A 870 5.57 -22.86 4.98
CA GLU A 870 5.32 -21.76 5.90
C GLU A 870 4.09 -20.92 5.49
N GLN A 871 3.60 -21.10 4.26
CA GLN A 871 2.41 -20.46 3.73
C GLN A 871 1.11 -21.16 4.12
N GLU A 872 -0.01 -20.54 3.74
CA GLU A 872 -1.31 -21.22 3.72
C GLU A 872 -1.30 -22.44 2.81
N GLN A 873 -2.12 -23.44 3.16
CA GLN A 873 -2.17 -24.71 2.43
C GLN A 873 -2.53 -24.54 0.96
N CYS A 874 -3.32 -23.51 0.65
CA CYS A 874 -3.74 -23.16 -0.70
C CYS A 874 -3.47 -21.67 -0.96
N THR A 875 -2.92 -21.37 -2.12
CA THR A 875 -2.65 -20.00 -2.59
C THR A 875 -3.38 -19.73 -3.88
N VAL A 876 -3.88 -18.51 -4.04
CA VAL A 876 -4.51 -18.05 -5.29
C VAL A 876 -3.52 -17.31 -6.19
N SER A 877 -3.75 -17.37 -7.49
CA SER A 877 -3.12 -16.54 -8.51
C SER A 877 -4.13 -16.32 -9.64
N ALA A 878 -4.02 -15.23 -10.41
CA ALA A 878 -4.95 -14.97 -11.51
C ALA A 878 -4.53 -15.66 -12.80
N TYR A 879 -5.50 -16.16 -13.57
CA TYR A 879 -5.35 -16.48 -14.99
C TYR A 879 -6.15 -15.51 -15.86
N TYR A 880 -5.60 -15.17 -17.03
CA TYR A 880 -6.06 -14.09 -17.90
C TYR A 880 -5.58 -14.33 -19.34
N SER A 881 -6.07 -13.50 -20.28
CA SER A 881 -5.61 -13.52 -21.68
C SER A 881 -4.36 -12.65 -21.85
N THR A 882 -3.43 -13.12 -22.67
CA THR A 882 -2.14 -12.48 -22.98
C THR A 882 -2.09 -11.91 -24.39
N ALA A 883 -3.21 -11.91 -25.14
CA ALA A 883 -3.25 -11.36 -26.50
C ALA A 883 -3.12 -9.83 -26.45
N ASP A 884 -3.95 -9.18 -25.63
CA ASP A 884 -3.80 -7.80 -25.18
C ASP A 884 -4.15 -7.77 -23.68
N VAL A 885 -3.13 -7.82 -22.82
CA VAL A 885 -3.31 -7.99 -21.37
C VAL A 885 -4.27 -6.96 -20.79
N THR A 886 -4.20 -5.72 -21.27
CA THR A 886 -5.05 -4.63 -20.79
C THR A 886 -6.47 -4.78 -21.29
N LYS A 887 -6.65 -4.78 -22.62
CA LYS A 887 -7.99 -4.71 -23.22
C LYS A 887 -8.78 -5.97 -22.96
N ASP A 888 -8.12 -7.13 -22.93
CA ASP A 888 -8.77 -8.42 -22.68
C ASP A 888 -9.23 -8.55 -21.22
N MET A 889 -8.43 -8.06 -20.27
CA MET A 889 -8.76 -8.04 -18.84
C MET A 889 -9.98 -7.14 -18.59
N TYR A 890 -9.94 -5.88 -19.03
CA TYR A 890 -11.06 -4.96 -18.87
C TYR A 890 -12.32 -5.40 -19.65
N SER A 891 -12.14 -6.13 -20.77
CA SER A 891 -13.26 -6.78 -21.47
C SER A 891 -13.90 -7.94 -20.67
N GLY A 892 -13.21 -8.51 -19.66
CA GLY A 892 -13.77 -9.48 -18.71
C GLY A 892 -13.01 -10.81 -18.57
N LEU A 893 -11.85 -10.99 -19.22
CA LEU A 893 -11.11 -12.27 -19.19
C LEU A 893 -10.16 -12.38 -18.00
N ILE A 894 -10.70 -12.85 -16.87
CA ILE A 894 -9.92 -13.13 -15.67
C ILE A 894 -10.55 -14.25 -14.84
N GLY A 895 -9.75 -15.04 -14.13
CA GLY A 895 -10.25 -16.02 -13.17
C GLY A 895 -9.20 -16.54 -12.18
N PRO A 896 -9.62 -17.24 -11.12
CA PRO A 896 -8.72 -17.71 -10.07
C PRO A 896 -8.14 -19.11 -10.34
N LEU A 897 -6.82 -19.23 -10.23
CA LEU A 897 -6.07 -20.48 -10.11
C LEU A 897 -5.70 -20.70 -8.64
N VAL A 898 -6.25 -21.76 -8.03
CA VAL A 898 -5.98 -22.14 -6.64
C VAL A 898 -5.02 -23.33 -6.62
N ILE A 899 -3.84 -23.14 -6.02
CA ILE A 899 -2.80 -24.15 -5.92
C ILE A 899 -2.64 -24.59 -4.47
N CYS A 900 -2.87 -25.87 -4.21
CA CYS A 900 -2.81 -26.44 -2.87
C CYS A 900 -1.61 -27.38 -2.69
N GLN A 901 -1.13 -27.49 -1.46
CA GLN A 901 -0.25 -28.59 -1.06
C GLN A 901 -1.02 -29.91 -1.15
N ARG A 902 -0.40 -30.93 -1.75
CA ARG A 902 -1.02 -32.24 -1.91
C ARG A 902 -1.28 -32.90 -0.56
N SER A 903 -2.53 -33.23 -0.27
CA SER A 903 -2.96 -33.86 0.99
C SER A 903 -3.87 -35.07 0.76
N TRP A 904 -3.41 -36.25 1.19
CA TRP A 904 -4.17 -37.51 1.06
C TRP A 904 -5.46 -37.52 1.88
N SER A 905 -5.53 -36.79 3.00
CA SER A 905 -6.73 -36.71 3.84
C SER A 905 -7.85 -35.87 3.22
N ARG A 906 -7.51 -34.85 2.41
CA ARG A 906 -8.50 -34.14 1.58
C ARG A 906 -8.94 -35.01 0.39
N SER A 907 -8.00 -35.65 -0.31
CA SER A 907 -8.33 -36.52 -1.46
C SER A 907 -9.17 -37.75 -1.08
N LEU A 908 -9.11 -38.21 0.17
CA LEU A 908 -9.93 -39.31 0.71
C LEU A 908 -11.23 -38.84 1.37
N GLY A 909 -11.53 -37.53 1.36
CA GLY A 909 -12.76 -36.96 1.94
C GLY A 909 -12.87 -37.07 3.47
N VAL A 910 -11.74 -37.24 4.18
CA VAL A 910 -11.70 -37.44 5.64
C VAL A 910 -11.74 -36.11 6.41
N LEU A 911 -11.38 -35.01 5.76
CA LEU A 911 -11.48 -33.64 6.28
C LEU A 911 -12.73 -32.94 5.71
N LYS A 912 -13.49 -32.23 6.55
CA LYS A 912 -14.58 -31.34 6.09
C LYS A 912 -13.97 -30.31 5.14
N GLU A 913 -14.53 -30.16 3.95
CA GLU A 913 -14.16 -29.10 3.01
C GLU A 913 -14.40 -27.74 3.68
N ALA A 914 -13.44 -26.84 3.53
CA ALA A 914 -13.56 -25.46 3.98
C ALA A 914 -14.39 -24.69 2.94
N GLU A 915 -15.14 -23.69 3.37
CA GLU A 915 -15.82 -22.79 2.43
C GLU A 915 -14.75 -21.91 1.75
N GLU A 916 -14.89 -21.69 0.45
CA GLU A 916 -13.92 -20.96 -0.37
C GLU A 916 -14.61 -19.85 -1.16
N PHE A 917 -14.12 -18.62 -1.01
CA PHE A 917 -14.59 -17.47 -1.77
C PHE A 917 -13.44 -16.82 -2.54
N ALA A 918 -13.59 -16.64 -3.85
CA ALA A 918 -12.63 -15.88 -4.66
C ALA A 918 -13.17 -14.49 -4.95
N LEU A 919 -12.39 -13.46 -4.62
CA LEU A 919 -12.75 -12.06 -4.79
C LEU A 919 -11.67 -11.35 -5.61
N LEU A 920 -12.13 -10.69 -6.66
CA LEU A 920 -11.38 -9.73 -7.46
C LEU A 920 -11.92 -8.34 -7.16
N PHE A 921 -11.03 -7.49 -6.68
CA PHE A 921 -11.24 -6.05 -6.62
C PHE A 921 -10.59 -5.46 -7.89
N LEU A 922 -11.40 -4.77 -8.69
CA LEU A 922 -10.98 -4.16 -9.95
C LEU A 922 -11.97 -3.06 -10.35
N VAL A 923 -11.45 -1.88 -10.69
CA VAL A 923 -12.17 -0.85 -11.45
C VAL A 923 -12.16 -1.27 -12.91
N PHE A 924 -13.29 -1.80 -13.39
CA PHE A 924 -13.39 -2.17 -14.80
C PHE A 924 -13.50 -0.93 -15.67
N ASP A 925 -12.39 -0.52 -16.28
CA ASP A 925 -12.36 0.56 -17.24
C ASP A 925 -12.94 0.10 -18.61
N GLU A 926 -14.23 0.33 -18.81
CA GLU A 926 -14.90 -0.02 -20.07
C GLU A 926 -14.46 0.87 -21.24
N ASN A 927 -13.76 1.98 -20.99
CA ASN A 927 -13.15 2.78 -22.05
C ASN A 927 -12.03 1.99 -22.76
N GLU A 928 -11.39 1.06 -22.04
CA GLU A 928 -10.35 0.19 -22.56
C GLU A 928 -10.87 -1.12 -23.17
N SER A 929 -12.15 -1.42 -23.00
CA SER A 929 -12.81 -2.61 -23.51
C SER A 929 -12.82 -2.66 -25.05
N TRP A 930 -12.64 -3.87 -25.61
CA TRP A 930 -12.82 -4.11 -27.06
C TRP A 930 -14.24 -3.81 -27.55
N TYR A 931 -15.20 -3.78 -26.63
CA TYR A 931 -16.62 -3.66 -26.92
C TYR A 931 -17.19 -2.25 -26.71
N LEU A 932 -16.37 -1.26 -26.32
CA LEU A 932 -16.82 0.13 -26.08
C LEU A 932 -17.66 0.67 -27.25
N ASP A 933 -17.16 0.56 -28.48
CA ASP A 933 -17.87 1.05 -29.67
C ASP A 933 -19.21 0.33 -29.92
N GLU A 934 -19.30 -0.94 -29.57
CA GLU A 934 -20.54 -1.70 -29.67
C GLU A 934 -21.53 -1.25 -28.60
N ASN A 935 -21.05 -1.04 -27.37
CA ASN A 935 -21.84 -0.57 -26.24
C ASN A 935 -22.38 0.85 -26.48
N ILE A 936 -21.56 1.78 -27.01
CA ILE A 936 -22.01 3.12 -27.43
C ILE A 936 -23.15 3.00 -28.44
N ARG A 937 -22.99 2.19 -29.50
CA ARG A 937 -24.05 2.04 -30.54
C ARG A 937 -25.33 1.40 -30.01
N ARG A 938 -25.22 0.50 -29.03
CA ARG A 938 -26.37 -0.20 -28.42
C ARG A 938 -27.16 0.70 -27.49
N HIS A 939 -26.48 1.50 -26.67
CA HIS A 939 -27.10 2.25 -25.58
C HIS A 939 -27.31 3.74 -25.88
N ILE A 940 -26.51 4.34 -26.77
CA ILE A 940 -26.54 5.79 -27.06
C ILE A 940 -27.04 6.01 -28.49
N ARG A 941 -28.26 6.54 -28.64
CA ARG A 941 -28.91 6.76 -29.95
C ARG A 941 -28.23 7.83 -30.82
N SER A 942 -27.61 8.83 -30.20
CA SER A 942 -27.00 9.96 -30.91
C SER A 942 -25.74 10.42 -30.17
N PRO A 943 -24.61 9.70 -30.31
CA PRO A 943 -23.38 10.03 -29.63
C PRO A 943 -22.81 11.35 -30.15
N ARG A 944 -22.24 12.15 -29.25
CA ARG A 944 -21.49 13.37 -29.60
C ARG A 944 -20.19 12.96 -30.31
N THR A 945 -19.64 13.84 -31.16
CA THR A 945 -18.43 13.52 -31.95
C THR A 945 -17.19 13.24 -31.09
N ASN A 946 -17.07 13.90 -29.94
CA ASN A 946 -15.91 13.82 -29.06
C ASN A 946 -16.25 13.08 -27.75
N LEU A 947 -17.25 12.20 -27.78
CA LEU A 947 -17.78 11.56 -26.57
C LEU A 947 -16.72 10.80 -25.78
N LYS A 948 -15.76 10.17 -26.47
CA LYS A 948 -14.71 9.37 -25.83
C LYS A 948 -13.60 10.20 -25.17
N ASP A 949 -13.54 11.48 -25.49
CA ASP A 949 -12.56 12.42 -24.92
C ASP A 949 -13.19 13.24 -23.77
N ASP A 950 -14.48 13.03 -23.49
CA ASP A 950 -15.22 13.72 -22.43
C ASP A 950 -14.99 13.01 -21.08
N GLU A 951 -14.42 13.73 -20.11
CA GLU A 951 -14.06 13.17 -18.81
C GLU A 951 -15.25 12.59 -18.05
N THR A 952 -16.44 13.20 -18.17
CA THR A 952 -17.64 12.68 -17.50
C THR A 952 -18.11 11.36 -18.12
N PHE A 953 -17.93 11.20 -19.43
CA PHE A 953 -18.18 9.92 -20.10
C PHE A 953 -17.14 8.87 -19.71
N ILE A 954 -15.85 9.24 -19.67
CA ILE A 954 -14.78 8.34 -19.24
C ILE A 954 -15.06 7.82 -17.82
N GLU A 955 -15.39 8.73 -16.90
CA GLU A 955 -15.68 8.39 -15.51
C GLU A 955 -16.94 7.51 -15.38
N SER A 956 -17.99 7.78 -16.17
CA SER A 956 -19.21 6.95 -16.17
C SER A 956 -18.97 5.48 -16.55
N ASN A 957 -17.85 5.19 -17.21
CA ASN A 957 -17.46 3.87 -17.69
C ASN A 957 -16.38 3.19 -16.82
N LYS A 958 -15.95 3.81 -15.73
CA LYS A 958 -15.08 3.18 -14.71
C LYS A 958 -15.94 2.47 -13.67
N MET A 959 -16.08 1.16 -13.83
CA MET A 959 -17.02 0.36 -13.02
C MET A 959 -16.29 -0.24 -11.81
N HIS A 960 -16.40 0.44 -10.66
CA HIS A 960 -15.77 0.09 -9.38
C HIS A 960 -16.42 -1.14 -8.73
N ALA A 961 -15.91 -2.34 -9.02
CA ALA A 961 -16.66 -3.57 -8.75
C ALA A 961 -15.89 -4.63 -7.94
N ILE A 962 -16.64 -5.45 -7.21
CA ILE A 962 -16.17 -6.72 -6.63
C ILE A 962 -16.74 -7.86 -7.49
N ASN A 963 -15.88 -8.67 -8.11
CA ASN A 963 -16.27 -9.72 -9.06
C ASN A 963 -17.20 -9.25 -10.19
N GLY A 964 -17.09 -7.98 -10.59
CA GLY A 964 -17.92 -7.37 -11.64
C GLY A 964 -19.31 -6.94 -11.18
N TYR A 965 -19.56 -6.83 -9.87
CA TYR A 965 -20.80 -6.26 -9.32
C TYR A 965 -20.52 -5.04 -8.44
N MET A 966 -21.48 -4.10 -8.46
CA MET A 966 -21.45 -2.84 -7.72
C MET A 966 -22.65 -2.74 -6.77
N TYR A 967 -22.54 -1.92 -5.73
CA TYR A 967 -23.61 -1.59 -4.77
C TYR A 967 -24.31 -2.81 -4.21
N ALA A 968 -23.54 -3.75 -3.65
CA ALA A 968 -24.01 -4.97 -3.01
C ALA A 968 -24.80 -5.94 -3.91
N ASN A 969 -24.60 -5.89 -5.25
CA ASN A 969 -25.20 -6.87 -6.16
C ASN A 969 -24.46 -8.24 -6.18
N LEU A 970 -23.30 -8.35 -5.51
CA LEU A 970 -22.57 -9.60 -5.38
C LEU A 970 -23.26 -10.54 -4.38
N ASN A 971 -23.80 -11.66 -4.89
CA ASN A 971 -24.46 -12.70 -4.09
C ASN A 971 -23.54 -13.91 -3.83
N GLY A 972 -24.01 -14.87 -3.03
CA GLY A 972 -23.34 -16.17 -2.85
C GLY A 972 -22.28 -16.22 -1.74
N LEU A 973 -22.05 -15.12 -1.01
CA LEU A 973 -21.13 -15.06 0.13
C LEU A 973 -21.82 -15.49 1.43
N ASN A 974 -22.25 -16.75 1.48
CA ASN A 974 -23.01 -17.31 2.60
C ASN A 974 -22.17 -18.34 3.37
N MET A 975 -22.15 -18.23 4.71
CA MET A 975 -21.42 -19.15 5.59
C MET A 975 -22.16 -19.38 6.91
N GLU A 976 -21.74 -20.37 7.69
CA GLU A 976 -22.32 -20.66 9.01
C GLU A 976 -21.34 -20.36 10.15
N VAL A 977 -21.88 -20.02 11.33
CA VAL A 977 -21.10 -19.86 12.55
C VAL A 977 -20.21 -21.09 12.81
N GLY A 978 -18.93 -20.85 13.04
CA GLY A 978 -17.91 -21.86 13.31
C GLY A 978 -17.38 -22.60 12.07
N ASP A 979 -17.67 -22.13 10.86
CA ASP A 979 -17.00 -22.62 9.66
C ASP A 979 -15.53 -22.16 9.59
N LYS A 980 -14.79 -22.78 8.68
CA LYS A 980 -13.46 -22.32 8.29
C LYS A 980 -13.58 -21.84 6.85
N VAL A 981 -13.31 -20.56 6.65
CA VAL A 981 -13.53 -19.90 5.36
C VAL A 981 -12.20 -19.39 4.83
N TYR A 982 -11.87 -19.75 3.58
CA TYR A 982 -10.76 -19.17 2.85
C TYR A 982 -11.28 -18.12 1.89
N TRP A 983 -10.73 -16.92 1.99
CA TRP A 983 -10.94 -15.84 1.05
C TRP A 983 -9.69 -15.70 0.18
N TYR A 984 -9.87 -15.90 -1.12
CA TYR A 984 -8.85 -15.77 -2.14
C TYR A 984 -8.97 -14.39 -2.77
N LEU A 985 -8.12 -13.46 -2.32
CA LEU A 985 -8.13 -12.06 -2.72
C LEU A 985 -7.21 -11.86 -3.93
N MET A 986 -7.71 -11.10 -4.91
CA MET A 986 -6.97 -10.70 -6.10
C MET A 986 -7.19 -9.21 -6.36
N GLY A 987 -6.11 -8.45 -6.54
CA GLY A 987 -6.11 -7.11 -7.12
C GLY A 987 -5.45 -7.15 -8.49
N MET A 988 -6.00 -6.40 -9.46
CA MET A 988 -5.49 -6.24 -10.82
C MET A 988 -5.85 -4.83 -11.30
N GLY A 989 -5.29 -4.36 -12.41
CA GLY A 989 -5.70 -3.10 -13.03
C GLY A 989 -4.58 -2.07 -13.12
N ASN A 990 -4.91 -0.83 -12.77
CA ASN A 990 -4.08 0.35 -12.96
C ASN A 990 -3.61 1.00 -11.65
N ASP A 991 -3.06 2.19 -11.74
CA ASP A 991 -2.67 3.04 -10.61
C ASP A 991 -3.83 3.41 -9.69
N VAL A 992 -5.05 3.55 -10.20
CA VAL A 992 -6.26 3.71 -9.36
C VAL A 992 -6.64 2.44 -8.60
N ASP A 993 -6.18 1.25 -9.02
CA ASP A 993 -6.56 -0.04 -8.43
C ASP A 993 -5.76 -0.37 -7.16
N ILE A 994 -5.75 0.57 -6.21
CA ILE A 994 -5.41 0.32 -4.82
C ILE A 994 -6.68 -0.05 -4.05
N HIS A 995 -6.74 -1.23 -3.47
CA HIS A 995 -7.93 -1.67 -2.78
C HIS A 995 -7.61 -2.13 -1.37
N THR A 996 -8.41 -1.72 -0.41
CA THR A 996 -8.27 -2.11 0.99
C THR A 996 -9.52 -2.82 1.44
N ALA A 997 -9.52 -4.14 1.26
CA ALA A 997 -10.67 -4.99 1.53
C ALA A 997 -10.93 -5.05 3.04
N HIS A 998 -12.09 -4.55 3.47
CA HIS A 998 -12.49 -4.50 4.87
C HIS A 998 -13.71 -5.38 5.15
N TRP A 999 -13.63 -6.20 6.20
CA TRP A 999 -14.75 -7.02 6.67
C TRP A 999 -15.35 -6.44 7.95
N HIS A 1000 -16.61 -6.06 7.91
CA HIS A 1000 -17.34 -5.66 9.11
C HIS A 1000 -17.57 -6.87 10.02
N GLY A 1001 -17.39 -6.70 11.33
CA GLY A 1001 -17.79 -7.66 12.36
C GLY A 1001 -16.88 -8.88 12.54
N HIS A 1002 -15.92 -9.10 11.63
CA HIS A 1002 -15.00 -10.24 11.70
C HIS A 1002 -13.59 -9.87 11.23
N SER A 1003 -12.59 -10.19 12.04
CA SER A 1003 -11.19 -10.19 11.59
C SER A 1003 -10.81 -11.48 10.84
N VAL A 1004 -9.85 -11.36 9.95
CA VAL A 1004 -9.21 -12.43 9.19
C VAL A 1004 -7.77 -12.68 9.65
N GLU A 1005 -7.24 -13.85 9.30
CA GLU A 1005 -5.86 -14.26 9.56
C GLU A 1005 -5.16 -14.49 8.23
N TYR A 1006 -3.91 -14.06 8.10
CA TYR A 1006 -3.08 -14.35 6.94
C TYR A 1006 -1.68 -14.78 7.39
N LYS A 1007 -0.99 -15.56 6.56
CA LYS A 1007 0.40 -15.98 6.86
C LYS A 1007 1.43 -15.19 6.07
N LEU A 1008 2.45 -14.72 6.77
CA LEU A 1008 3.62 -14.05 6.20
C LEU A 1008 4.82 -14.30 7.13
N GLY A 1009 6.03 -14.49 6.60
CA GLY A 1009 7.22 -14.72 7.44
C GLY A 1009 7.20 -16.03 8.24
N GLY A 1010 6.27 -16.94 7.93
CA GLY A 1010 6.07 -18.23 8.61
C GLY A 1010 5.14 -18.23 9.81
N GLY A 1011 4.56 -17.08 10.17
CA GLY A 1011 3.58 -16.95 11.25
C GLY A 1011 2.21 -16.44 10.75
N PRO A 1012 1.12 -16.71 11.49
CA PRO A 1012 -0.16 -16.04 11.29
C PRO A 1012 -0.13 -14.59 11.78
N HIS A 1013 -0.85 -13.71 11.10
CA HIS A 1013 -1.05 -12.30 11.45
C HIS A 1013 -2.54 -11.96 11.41
N ARG A 1014 -3.00 -11.11 12.33
CA ARG A 1014 -4.41 -10.70 12.45
C ARG A 1014 -4.65 -9.35 11.75
N THR A 1015 -5.67 -9.30 10.90
CA THR A 1015 -6.17 -8.03 10.35
C THR A 1015 -7.67 -8.10 10.03
N ASP A 1016 -8.27 -6.96 9.76
CA ASP A 1016 -9.65 -6.79 9.26
C ASP A 1016 -9.69 -5.90 8.01
N VAL A 1017 -8.54 -5.37 7.61
CA VAL A 1017 -8.29 -4.66 6.35
C VAL A 1017 -7.08 -5.30 5.67
N TYR A 1018 -7.17 -5.62 4.38
CA TYR A 1018 -6.03 -6.15 3.62
C TYR A 1018 -5.84 -5.37 2.31
N GLU A 1019 -4.60 -4.95 2.07
CA GLU A 1019 -4.23 -4.15 0.90
C GLU A 1019 -3.97 -5.00 -0.34
N LEU A 1020 -4.56 -4.60 -1.46
CA LEU A 1020 -4.45 -5.23 -2.78
C LEU A 1020 -4.04 -4.17 -3.79
N PHE A 1021 -2.99 -4.48 -4.54
CA PHE A 1021 -2.49 -3.68 -5.67
C PHE A 1021 -2.60 -4.51 -6.96
N PRO A 1022 -2.33 -3.94 -8.14
CA PRO A 1022 -2.29 -4.72 -9.37
C PRO A 1022 -1.39 -5.96 -9.25
N ALA A 1023 -1.94 -7.13 -9.59
CA ALA A 1023 -1.32 -8.46 -9.43
C ALA A 1023 -0.90 -8.84 -8.00
N THR A 1024 -1.59 -8.31 -6.98
CA THR A 1024 -1.50 -8.80 -5.60
C THR A 1024 -2.48 -9.94 -5.37
N PHE A 1025 -1.97 -11.08 -4.91
CA PHE A 1025 -2.76 -12.26 -4.61
C PHE A 1025 -2.50 -12.73 -3.18
N GLN A 1026 -3.57 -12.90 -2.40
CA GLN A 1026 -3.45 -13.37 -1.02
C GLN A 1026 -4.58 -14.30 -0.63
N THR A 1027 -4.26 -15.35 0.12
CA THR A 1027 -5.23 -16.15 0.84
C THR A 1027 -5.33 -15.64 2.28
N VAL A 1028 -6.54 -15.34 2.73
CA VAL A 1028 -6.84 -15.03 4.14
C VAL A 1028 -7.89 -15.99 4.68
N LYS A 1029 -7.88 -16.20 5.99
CA LYS A 1029 -8.70 -17.19 6.68
C LYS A 1029 -9.61 -16.52 7.70
N MET A 1030 -10.90 -16.81 7.63
CA MET A 1030 -11.89 -16.28 8.55
C MET A 1030 -12.50 -17.41 9.39
N HIS A 1031 -12.82 -17.06 10.65
CA HIS A 1031 -13.61 -17.88 11.55
C HIS A 1031 -14.88 -17.11 11.92
N PRO A 1032 -15.98 -17.26 11.15
CA PRO A 1032 -17.23 -16.59 11.44
C PRO A 1032 -17.78 -17.04 12.79
N GLN A 1033 -18.07 -16.09 13.67
CA GLN A 1033 -18.53 -16.37 15.04
C GLN A 1033 -19.93 -15.84 15.31
N TYR A 1034 -20.38 -14.83 14.55
CA TYR A 1034 -21.61 -14.10 14.86
C TYR A 1034 -22.52 -14.04 13.64
N PRO A 1035 -23.80 -14.41 13.80
CA PRO A 1035 -24.74 -14.35 12.72
C PRO A 1035 -25.09 -12.89 12.39
N GLY A 1036 -25.38 -12.65 11.11
CA GLY A 1036 -25.73 -11.33 10.61
C GLY A 1036 -25.37 -11.18 9.13
N THR A 1037 -25.85 -10.10 8.54
CA THR A 1037 -25.46 -9.67 7.19
C THR A 1037 -24.53 -8.46 7.35
N TRP A 1038 -23.31 -8.65 6.87
CA TRP A 1038 -22.16 -7.78 7.16
C TRP A 1038 -21.63 -7.17 5.86
N LEU A 1039 -21.17 -5.93 5.94
CA LEU A 1039 -20.59 -5.23 4.80
C LEU A 1039 -19.16 -5.73 4.55
N LEU A 1040 -18.83 -5.87 3.27
CA LEU A 1040 -17.49 -6.09 2.75
C LEU A 1040 -17.24 -5.03 1.68
N HIS A 1041 -16.27 -4.16 1.89
CA HIS A 1041 -16.02 -3.07 0.93
C HIS A 1041 -14.54 -2.74 0.81
N CYS A 1042 -14.22 -1.97 -0.23
CA CYS A 1042 -12.93 -1.30 -0.35
C CYS A 1042 -12.97 0.00 0.48
N HIS A 1043 -11.96 0.30 1.29
CA HIS A 1043 -11.98 1.50 2.15
C HIS A 1043 -11.48 2.78 1.46
N VAL A 1044 -11.08 2.70 0.19
CA VAL A 1044 -10.72 3.87 -0.61
C VAL A 1044 -11.97 4.69 -0.93
N THR A 1045 -11.93 6.00 -0.63
CA THR A 1045 -13.09 6.89 -0.72
C THR A 1045 -13.84 6.79 -2.05
N ASP A 1046 -13.15 6.95 -3.17
CA ASP A 1046 -13.82 6.97 -4.48
C ASP A 1046 -14.30 5.58 -4.90
N HIS A 1047 -13.65 4.52 -4.44
CA HIS A 1047 -14.13 3.15 -4.64
C HIS A 1047 -15.44 2.86 -3.89
N ILE A 1048 -15.60 3.39 -2.67
CA ILE A 1048 -16.89 3.32 -1.93
C ILE A 1048 -17.97 4.09 -2.70
N LYS A 1049 -17.68 5.34 -3.10
CA LYS A 1049 -18.63 6.16 -3.88
C LYS A 1049 -18.98 5.51 -5.21
N GLY A 1050 -18.03 4.82 -5.82
CA GLY A 1050 -18.19 4.04 -7.05
C GLY A 1050 -19.02 2.78 -6.86
N GLY A 1051 -19.26 2.33 -5.63
CA GLY A 1051 -20.08 1.16 -5.32
C GLY A 1051 -19.30 -0.15 -5.19
N MET A 1052 -18.00 -0.10 -4.86
CA MET A 1052 -17.18 -1.28 -4.59
C MET A 1052 -17.49 -1.88 -3.22
N GLU A 1053 -18.72 -2.38 -3.09
CA GLU A 1053 -19.34 -2.87 -1.87
C GLU A 1053 -20.09 -4.19 -2.14
N ALA A 1054 -19.98 -5.13 -1.21
CA ALA A 1054 -20.64 -6.42 -1.20
C ALA A 1054 -21.16 -6.75 0.20
N MET A 1055 -22.10 -7.70 0.27
CA MET A 1055 -22.61 -8.22 1.55
C MET A 1055 -22.21 -9.67 1.70
N TYR A 1056 -21.81 -10.06 2.90
CA TYR A 1056 -21.68 -11.48 3.27
C TYR A 1056 -22.59 -11.82 4.43
N THR A 1057 -23.15 -13.02 4.43
CA THR A 1057 -24.13 -13.45 5.43
C THR A 1057 -23.61 -14.64 6.21
N VAL A 1058 -23.59 -14.48 7.54
CA VAL A 1058 -23.28 -15.55 8.49
C VAL A 1058 -24.58 -16.01 9.12
N THR A 1059 -24.88 -17.31 9.00
CA THR A 1059 -26.08 -17.92 9.57
C THR A 1059 -25.76 -18.81 10.77
N GLU A 1060 -26.73 -18.96 11.67
CA GLU A 1060 -26.62 -19.91 12.78
C GLU A 1060 -26.63 -21.35 12.27
N LYS A 1061 -25.78 -22.21 12.84
CA LYS A 1061 -25.83 -23.64 12.53
C LYS A 1061 -27.16 -24.22 12.98
N ALA A 1062 -27.86 -24.88 12.07
CA ALA A 1062 -29.07 -25.62 12.41
C ALA A 1062 -28.75 -26.61 13.54
N LYS A 1063 -29.39 -26.45 14.72
CA LYS A 1063 -29.32 -27.45 15.79
C LYS A 1063 -29.81 -28.76 15.20
N LYS A 1064 -28.91 -29.71 14.93
CA LYS A 1064 -29.30 -31.08 14.59
C LYS A 1064 -30.20 -31.55 15.73
N LYS A 1065 -31.50 -31.70 15.47
CA LYS A 1065 -32.40 -32.43 16.39
C LYS A 1065 -31.72 -33.76 16.64
N GLY A 1066 -31.33 -33.99 17.89
CA GLY A 1066 -30.74 -35.26 18.26
C GLY A 1066 -31.70 -36.36 17.87
N ILE A 1067 -31.17 -37.52 17.47
CA ILE A 1067 -31.97 -38.74 17.26
C ILE A 1067 -32.64 -39.20 18.58
N PHE A 1068 -32.39 -38.50 19.70
CA PHE A 1068 -33.23 -38.50 20.90
C PHE A 1068 -33.39 -37.06 21.42
N GLY A 1069 -34.48 -36.36 21.04
CA GLY A 1069 -34.87 -35.06 21.62
C GLY A 1069 -35.46 -34.10 20.60
#